data_AF-A0A353LT50-F1
#
_entry.id   AF-A0A353LT50-F1
#
_cell.length_a   1.000
_cell.length_b   1.000
_cell.length_c   1.000
_cell.angle_alpha   90.00
_cell.angle_beta   90.00
_cell.angle_gamma   90.00
#
_symmetry.space_group_name_H-M   'P 1'
#
loop_
_entity.id
_entity.type
_entity.pdbx_description
1 polymer ?
#
loop_
_entity_poly.entity_id
_entity_poly.type
_entity_poly.pdbx_seq_one_letter_code
_entity_poly.pdbx_strand_id
1 'polypeptide(L)'
;MHLLAAKPGEITDGSEAVDLGQTPGDIVILSAADSELAGIATAYAADADNLPSLRLANLMQLGHNLSVDIYTDDIIASAKLVVIRLLGGVGYWNYGVERVTAICRARDIALAILPGDDQPDAELVRLSRLPADICHRLWQYCIHGGQANFRNLLAYCATLTGQAVEWAEPAPVPRAGIYWPGLAHPDLRDLAPGWQADAPVCAIVFYRALMQGGNLAPIDALIVALREAGLNPLPLYVTSLKDPVSAELVAALLADARADIVLNATGFAVATPGEIRAASPFDGCDCPILQIVLAGGSEESWREGFAGLGARDIAMNVALPEVDGRILSRAISFKAEARYDAATQSAVVTYAPIDDRVRFVAALAANWVRLRHTPVAQRRVAIILANYPNRDGRIGNGVGLDTPAGTINVLRAMAARGYAITDMPEDGAALVARILAGPTNAIAGRSLRRAELHLSLADYRAYFDALPDMVRMAMCGRWGQPEDDPFFSNGQFALSAFRIGNIVIGLQPARGYQIDPVSSYHDPDLVPPHGYAAFYAWLRLEFGAHAMLHMGKHGNMEWLPGKALALSEACYPEAMFGPTPHLYPFIVNDPGEGTQAKRRAQAVIIDHLTPPMTRAETYGPLADLERLVDEYYEAAGVDPRRVRVLGEEILRLTVSAGLDRDCGILPEDGEDDRLAKLDNYLCELKELQIRDGLHIFGTSPQGRQLTDLLVALVRVPRGAGEGGDASLIRALAEDAGFGSRADFDPLDCRFSDPCAGPRPAIMGPAAGWRSLGDTVERLEILAGQLVAGTLSPPSDWHRTRAVLATLECDIRPAVAASGEAEIAAVLKGLDGRFVEPGPSGAPTRGRIDVLPTGRNFYSVDSRTVPTAAAWHLGWKSAGLLLARHRQEHGEWPRALAISAWGTANMRTGGDDL
;
A
#
# COMPACT_ATOMS: atom_id res chain seq x y z
N MET A 1 -9.27 41.74 -14.12
CA MET A 1 -8.30 40.64 -13.96
C MET A 1 -7.16 41.21 -13.12
N HIS A 2 -7.00 40.75 -11.88
CA HIS A 2 -5.99 41.30 -10.96
C HIS A 2 -4.64 40.62 -11.26
N LEU A 3 -3.62 41.41 -11.60
CA LEU A 3 -2.25 40.92 -11.67
C LEU A 3 -1.80 40.62 -10.24
N LEU A 4 -1.51 39.37 -9.93
CA LEU A 4 -0.96 39.02 -8.63
C LEU A 4 0.54 39.25 -8.72
N ALA A 5 1.09 40.07 -7.81
CA ALA A 5 2.52 40.02 -7.56
C ALA A 5 2.85 38.58 -7.15
N ALA A 6 3.94 38.00 -7.66
CA ALA A 6 4.42 36.74 -7.14
C ALA A 6 4.56 36.88 -5.62
N LYS A 7 3.72 36.16 -4.86
CA LYS A 7 3.87 36.13 -3.41
C LYS A 7 5.06 35.22 -3.12
N PRO A 8 6.06 35.70 -2.38
CA PRO A 8 7.12 34.83 -1.87
C PRO A 8 6.46 33.66 -1.11
N GLY A 9 6.84 32.41 -1.43
CA GLY A 9 6.32 31.20 -0.80
C GLY A 9 5.19 30.43 -1.51
N GLU A 10 4.57 30.92 -2.58
CA GLU A 10 3.47 30.22 -3.25
C GLU A 10 3.97 29.39 -4.46
N ILE A 11 3.96 28.05 -4.34
CA ILE A 11 4.26 27.15 -5.48
C ILE A 11 3.00 27.08 -6.35
N THR A 12 2.95 27.90 -7.40
CA THR A 12 1.80 27.96 -8.32
C THR A 12 1.93 26.91 -9.44
N ASP A 13 0.80 26.47 -9.99
CA ASP A 13 0.74 25.55 -11.14
C ASP A 13 0.84 26.27 -12.50
N GLY A 14 1.11 27.59 -12.49
CA GLY A 14 1.22 28.43 -13.67
C GLY A 14 -0.11 28.84 -14.31
N SER A 15 -1.26 28.54 -13.68
CA SER A 15 -2.58 28.88 -14.21
C SER A 15 -2.96 30.37 -14.06
N GLU A 16 -2.33 31.07 -13.12
CA GLU A 16 -2.58 32.48 -12.84
C GLU A 16 -1.50 33.40 -13.44
N ALA A 17 -1.88 34.64 -13.79
CA ALA A 17 -0.95 35.65 -14.28
C ALA A 17 -0.13 36.24 -13.12
N VAL A 18 1.17 36.00 -13.17
CA VAL A 18 2.17 36.42 -12.16
C VAL A 18 3.24 37.32 -12.80
N ASP A 19 3.67 38.35 -12.07
CA ASP A 19 4.92 39.08 -12.33
C ASP A 19 5.97 38.68 -11.29
N LEU A 20 7.16 38.25 -11.77
CA LEU A 20 8.26 37.77 -10.93
C LEU A 20 9.01 38.91 -10.22
N GLY A 21 8.78 40.17 -10.60
CA GLY A 21 9.38 41.33 -9.95
C GLY A 21 10.90 41.42 -10.08
N GLN A 22 11.47 40.77 -11.10
CA GLN A 22 12.89 40.82 -11.39
C GLN A 22 13.25 42.13 -12.10
N THR A 23 14.53 42.48 -12.07
CA THR A 23 15.11 43.57 -12.87
C THR A 23 15.91 42.98 -14.04
N PRO A 24 16.16 43.74 -15.12
CA PRO A 24 17.03 43.29 -16.20
C PRO A 24 18.39 42.79 -15.73
N GLY A 25 18.91 41.75 -16.39
CA GLY A 25 20.27 41.23 -16.21
C GLY A 25 20.90 40.87 -17.56
N ASP A 26 22.24 40.76 -17.58
CA ASP A 26 23.01 40.45 -18.80
C ASP A 26 22.73 39.03 -19.32
N ILE A 27 22.57 38.07 -18.40
CA ILE A 27 22.29 36.66 -18.70
C ILE A 27 20.96 36.28 -18.07
N VAL A 28 20.09 35.62 -18.85
CA VAL A 28 18.83 35.02 -18.35
C VAL A 28 18.88 33.52 -18.60
N ILE A 29 18.69 32.71 -17.55
CA ILE A 29 18.54 31.25 -17.66
C ILE A 29 17.17 30.83 -17.15
N LEU A 30 16.40 30.18 -18.02
CA LEU A 30 15.07 29.65 -17.71
C LEU A 30 15.10 28.12 -17.70
N SER A 31 14.56 27.50 -16.66
CA SER A 31 14.47 26.03 -16.55
C SER A 31 13.22 25.64 -15.77
N ALA A 32 12.63 24.50 -16.06
CA ALA A 32 11.56 23.94 -15.21
C ALA A 32 12.11 23.23 -13.96
N ALA A 33 13.41 22.97 -13.90
CA ALA A 33 14.05 22.20 -12.84
C ALA A 33 14.62 23.13 -11.74
N ASP A 34 13.89 23.25 -10.62
CA ASP A 34 14.35 24.01 -9.45
C ASP A 34 15.76 23.61 -8.99
N SER A 35 16.07 22.32 -9.06
CA SER A 35 17.37 21.79 -8.65
C SER A 35 18.52 22.27 -9.53
N GLU A 36 18.26 22.51 -10.81
CA GLU A 36 19.24 23.07 -11.75
C GLU A 36 19.44 24.57 -11.45
N LEU A 37 18.35 25.31 -11.25
CA LEU A 37 18.40 26.73 -10.89
C LEU A 37 19.14 26.95 -9.55
N ALA A 38 18.86 26.12 -8.53
CA ALA A 38 19.54 26.16 -7.25
C ALA A 38 21.06 25.89 -7.36
N GLY A 39 21.43 24.91 -8.19
CA GLY A 39 22.83 24.59 -8.46
C GLY A 39 23.56 25.76 -9.15
N ILE A 40 22.94 26.37 -10.16
CA ILE A 40 23.48 27.53 -10.87
C ILE A 40 23.58 28.74 -9.94
N ALA A 41 22.56 29.03 -9.13
CA ALA A 41 22.59 30.14 -8.17
C ALA A 41 23.75 29.99 -7.17
N THR A 42 23.97 28.77 -6.68
CA THR A 42 25.07 28.48 -5.76
C THR A 42 26.45 28.62 -6.44
N ALA A 43 26.57 28.18 -7.70
CA ALA A 43 27.78 28.37 -8.49
C ALA A 43 28.08 29.86 -8.75
N TYR A 44 27.03 30.63 -9.06
CA TYR A 44 27.12 32.07 -9.31
C TYR A 44 27.57 32.84 -8.06
N ALA A 45 27.00 32.51 -6.89
CA ALA A 45 27.35 33.16 -5.63
C ALA A 45 28.85 33.06 -5.28
N ALA A 46 29.56 32.04 -5.78
CA ALA A 46 30.99 31.87 -5.54
C ALA A 46 31.88 32.86 -6.32
N ASP A 47 31.35 33.49 -7.38
CA ASP A 47 32.13 34.36 -8.29
C ASP A 47 31.31 35.53 -8.85
N ALA A 48 30.25 35.94 -8.12
CA ALA A 48 29.26 36.90 -8.59
C ALA A 48 29.86 38.27 -8.96
N ASP A 49 30.93 38.68 -8.27
CA ASP A 49 31.61 39.96 -8.50
C ASP A 49 32.38 39.99 -9.84
N ASN A 50 32.73 38.83 -10.40
CA ASN A 50 33.52 38.72 -11.62
C ASN A 50 32.70 38.24 -12.83
N LEU A 51 31.41 37.93 -12.63
CA LEU A 51 30.52 37.44 -13.67
C LEU A 51 29.48 38.50 -14.07
N PRO A 52 28.88 38.42 -15.28
CA PRO A 52 27.80 39.29 -15.67
C PRO A 52 26.58 39.13 -14.75
N SER A 53 25.69 40.12 -14.74
CA SER A 53 24.45 40.01 -13.96
C SER A 53 23.57 38.87 -14.48
N LEU A 54 23.09 38.02 -13.57
CA LEU A 54 22.34 36.80 -13.90
C LEU A 54 20.89 36.88 -13.40
N ARG A 55 19.94 36.43 -14.21
CA ARG A 55 18.55 36.16 -13.80
C ARG A 55 18.20 34.70 -14.02
N LEU A 56 17.64 34.09 -12.98
CA LEU A 56 17.15 32.72 -13.01
C LEU A 56 15.63 32.76 -12.83
N ALA A 57 14.89 31.99 -13.62
CA ALA A 57 13.46 31.86 -13.40
C ALA A 57 12.96 30.45 -13.74
N ASN A 58 11.98 29.99 -12.97
CA ASN A 58 11.31 28.74 -13.25
C ASN A 58 10.28 28.94 -14.36
N LEU A 59 10.40 28.20 -15.46
CA LEU A 59 9.47 28.27 -16.60
C LEU A 59 8.01 28.01 -16.21
N MET A 60 7.77 27.21 -15.17
CA MET A 60 6.42 26.91 -14.69
C MET A 60 5.69 28.14 -14.12
N GLN A 61 6.44 29.13 -13.62
CA GLN A 61 5.86 30.40 -13.16
C GLN A 61 5.50 31.34 -14.32
N LEU A 62 5.96 31.01 -15.53
CA LEU A 62 5.68 31.73 -16.78
C LEU A 62 4.70 30.95 -17.66
N GLY A 63 3.77 30.20 -17.07
CA GLY A 63 2.77 29.41 -17.81
C GLY A 63 1.68 30.27 -18.47
N HIS A 64 1.29 31.37 -17.84
CA HIS A 64 0.26 32.26 -18.35
C HIS A 64 0.81 33.26 -19.39
N ASN A 65 0.11 33.46 -20.50
CA ASN A 65 0.57 34.31 -21.61
C ASN A 65 0.95 35.74 -21.18
N LEU A 66 0.16 36.35 -20.29
CA LEU A 66 0.47 37.69 -19.75
C LEU A 66 1.80 37.73 -18.98
N SER A 67 2.11 36.68 -18.21
CA SER A 67 3.39 36.56 -17.49
C SER A 67 4.56 36.44 -18.46
N VAL A 68 4.38 35.66 -19.53
CA VAL A 68 5.34 35.55 -20.63
C VAL A 68 5.59 36.93 -21.25
N ASP A 69 4.53 37.66 -21.62
CA ASP A 69 4.67 38.97 -22.27
C ASP A 69 5.44 39.95 -21.39
N ILE A 70 5.01 40.13 -20.13
CA ILE A 70 5.68 41.01 -19.16
C ILE A 70 7.16 40.63 -19.02
N TYR A 71 7.44 39.35 -18.77
CA TYR A 71 8.81 38.89 -18.57
C TYR A 71 9.67 39.06 -19.84
N THR A 72 9.08 38.85 -21.02
CA THR A 72 9.79 39.02 -22.28
C THR A 72 10.12 40.48 -22.58
N ASP A 73 9.17 41.39 -22.33
CA ASP A 73 9.31 42.81 -22.63
C ASP A 73 10.20 43.52 -21.60
N ASP A 74 10.07 43.20 -20.31
CA ASP A 74 10.77 43.90 -19.23
C ASP A 74 12.16 43.30 -18.96
N ILE A 75 12.32 41.97 -19.03
CA ILE A 75 13.55 41.28 -18.63
C ILE A 75 14.35 40.84 -19.86
N ILE A 76 13.75 39.98 -20.70
CA ILE A 76 14.47 39.34 -21.82
C ILE A 76 14.91 40.36 -22.85
N ALA A 77 14.09 41.39 -23.12
CA ALA A 77 14.40 42.41 -24.12
C ALA A 77 15.67 43.24 -23.81
N SER A 78 16.20 43.16 -22.59
CA SER A 78 17.40 43.86 -22.14
C SER A 78 18.61 42.92 -21.91
N ALA A 79 18.43 41.62 -22.10
CA ALA A 79 19.49 40.63 -21.90
C ALA A 79 20.50 40.62 -23.07
N LYS A 80 21.72 40.14 -22.80
CA LYS A 80 22.74 39.85 -23.81
C LYS A 80 22.71 38.38 -24.24
N LEU A 81 22.41 37.49 -23.30
CA LEU A 81 22.30 36.05 -23.51
C LEU A 81 21.07 35.49 -22.80
N VAL A 82 20.32 34.65 -23.51
CA VAL A 82 19.17 33.91 -22.98
C VAL A 82 19.40 32.43 -23.20
N VAL A 83 19.32 31.63 -22.14
CA VAL A 83 19.41 30.17 -22.19
C VAL A 83 18.12 29.58 -21.65
N ILE A 84 17.45 28.74 -22.42
CA ILE A 84 16.17 28.11 -22.04
C ILE A 84 16.36 26.60 -22.05
N ARG A 85 16.06 25.95 -20.93
CA ARG A 85 16.01 24.49 -20.78
C ARG A 85 14.55 24.04 -20.79
N LEU A 86 14.11 23.48 -21.93
CA LEU A 86 12.71 23.15 -22.18
C LEU A 86 12.49 21.63 -22.21
N LEU A 87 11.80 21.10 -21.21
CA LEU A 87 11.41 19.69 -21.15
C LEU A 87 10.17 19.45 -22.02
N GLY A 88 10.17 18.39 -22.83
CA GLY A 88 9.04 18.04 -23.70
C GLY A 88 8.91 18.85 -24.99
N GLY A 89 9.91 19.68 -25.32
CA GLY A 89 9.97 20.44 -26.56
C GLY A 89 9.02 21.64 -26.62
N VAL A 90 8.88 22.22 -27.81
CA VAL A 90 8.09 23.46 -28.05
C VAL A 90 6.64 23.34 -27.57
N GLY A 91 6.03 22.14 -27.68
CA GLY A 91 4.63 21.91 -27.31
C GLY A 91 4.30 22.22 -25.85
N TYR A 92 5.28 22.16 -24.93
CA TYR A 92 5.07 22.43 -23.51
C TYR A 92 5.05 23.91 -23.15
N TRP A 93 5.64 24.78 -23.96
CA TRP A 93 5.71 26.23 -23.70
C TRP A 93 5.68 27.05 -24.99
N ASN A 94 4.75 26.69 -25.88
CA ASN A 94 4.73 27.16 -27.27
C ASN A 94 4.72 28.70 -27.38
N TYR A 95 3.81 29.35 -26.63
CA TYR A 95 3.70 30.81 -26.63
C TYR A 95 4.97 31.51 -26.13
N GLY A 96 5.59 31.00 -25.06
CA GLY A 96 6.85 31.52 -24.55
C GLY A 96 8.00 31.39 -25.54
N VAL A 97 8.12 30.22 -26.19
CA VAL A 97 9.13 30.02 -27.24
C VAL A 97 8.93 31.00 -28.39
N GLU A 98 7.70 31.22 -28.85
CA GLU A 98 7.38 32.18 -29.91
C GLU A 98 7.80 33.61 -29.53
N ARG A 99 7.38 34.09 -28.35
CA ARG A 99 7.64 35.47 -27.90
C ARG A 99 9.13 35.72 -27.65
N VAL A 100 9.83 34.80 -26.98
CA VAL A 100 11.28 34.92 -26.75
C VAL A 100 12.04 34.94 -28.08
N THR A 101 11.73 34.01 -28.99
CA THR A 101 12.40 33.94 -30.29
C THR A 101 12.19 35.22 -31.10
N ALA A 102 10.98 35.79 -31.07
CA ALA A 102 10.66 37.04 -31.76
C ALA A 102 11.46 38.23 -31.19
N ILE A 103 11.49 38.39 -29.87
CA ILE A 103 12.19 39.50 -29.20
C ILE A 103 13.71 39.38 -29.37
N CYS A 104 14.27 38.18 -29.14
CA CYS A 104 15.70 37.96 -29.34
C CYS A 104 16.12 38.16 -30.79
N ARG A 105 15.27 37.84 -31.78
CA ARG A 105 15.50 38.16 -33.19
C ARG A 105 15.49 39.66 -33.44
N ALA A 106 14.48 40.38 -32.94
CA ALA A 106 14.30 41.81 -33.17
C ALA A 106 15.42 42.67 -32.55
N ARG A 107 15.98 42.24 -31.41
CA ARG A 107 16.99 43.00 -30.64
C ARG A 107 18.42 42.48 -30.73
N ASP A 108 18.67 41.51 -31.59
CA ASP A 108 19.98 40.88 -31.77
C ASP A 108 20.59 40.23 -30.51
N ILE A 109 19.75 39.57 -29.72
CA ILE A 109 20.14 38.91 -28.46
C ILE A 109 20.55 37.46 -28.74
N ALA A 110 21.63 36.99 -28.11
CA ALA A 110 22.05 35.59 -28.18
C ALA A 110 21.03 34.69 -27.48
N LEU A 111 20.59 33.62 -28.15
CA LEU A 111 19.56 32.71 -27.66
C LEU A 111 20.00 31.25 -27.84
N ALA A 112 19.94 30.47 -26.77
CA ALA A 112 20.01 29.02 -26.80
C ALA A 112 18.74 28.42 -26.19
N ILE A 113 18.03 27.61 -26.97
CA ILE A 113 16.92 26.79 -26.50
C ILE A 113 17.40 25.33 -26.54
N LEU A 114 17.51 24.75 -25.36
CA LEU A 114 18.16 23.47 -25.10
C LEU A 114 17.08 22.45 -24.67
N PRO A 115 17.21 21.18 -25.08
CA PRO A 115 16.37 20.11 -24.54
C PRO A 115 16.52 20.05 -23.02
N GLY A 116 15.43 19.71 -22.31
CA GLY A 116 15.42 19.48 -20.87
C GLY A 116 15.99 18.11 -20.45
N ASP A 117 16.00 17.13 -21.36
CA ASP A 117 16.50 15.77 -21.14
C ASP A 117 17.80 15.49 -21.93
N ASP A 118 18.30 14.25 -21.86
CA ASP A 118 19.54 13.81 -22.52
C ASP A 118 19.34 13.44 -24.00
N GLN A 119 18.16 13.71 -24.57
CA GLN A 119 17.88 13.49 -25.97
C GLN A 119 18.06 14.79 -26.78
N PRO A 120 18.71 14.73 -27.94
CA PRO A 120 18.86 15.90 -28.78
C PRO A 120 17.50 16.29 -29.40
N ASP A 121 17.21 17.60 -29.42
CA ASP A 121 16.03 18.15 -30.08
C ASP A 121 16.45 19.11 -31.20
N ALA A 122 16.31 18.64 -32.44
CA ALA A 122 16.68 19.42 -33.62
C ALA A 122 15.77 20.64 -33.83
N GLU A 123 14.53 20.64 -33.31
CA GLU A 123 13.63 21.78 -33.40
C GLU A 123 14.09 22.92 -32.50
N LEU A 124 14.41 22.64 -31.24
CA LEU A 124 14.91 23.64 -30.30
C LEU A 124 16.25 24.25 -30.76
N VAL A 125 17.14 23.43 -31.32
CA VAL A 125 18.40 23.91 -31.89
C VAL A 125 18.16 24.83 -33.09
N ARG A 126 17.18 24.56 -33.96
CA ARG A 126 16.83 25.45 -35.09
C ARG A 126 16.26 26.80 -34.65
N LEU A 127 15.59 26.84 -33.50
CA LEU A 127 15.02 28.07 -32.93
C LEU A 127 16.07 28.89 -32.16
N SER A 128 17.21 28.29 -31.84
CA SER A 128 18.35 28.96 -31.22
C SER A 128 19.05 29.91 -32.21
N ARG A 129 19.67 30.96 -31.68
CA ARG A 129 20.47 31.94 -32.45
C ARG A 129 21.98 31.72 -32.34
N LEU A 130 22.41 30.89 -31.39
CA LEU A 130 23.81 30.49 -31.26
C LEU A 130 24.14 29.30 -32.20
N PRO A 131 25.41 29.17 -32.63
CA PRO A 131 25.89 27.99 -33.35
C PRO A 131 25.59 26.68 -32.62
N ALA A 132 25.35 25.61 -33.39
CA ALA A 132 24.91 24.32 -32.86
C ALA A 132 25.94 23.69 -31.88
N ASP A 133 27.23 23.90 -32.10
CA ASP A 133 28.30 23.45 -31.20
C ASP A 133 28.27 24.17 -29.84
N ILE A 134 27.94 25.47 -29.84
CA ILE A 134 27.76 26.27 -28.62
C ILE A 134 26.51 25.79 -27.86
N CYS A 135 25.38 25.63 -28.55
CA CYS A 135 24.16 25.07 -27.95
C CYS A 135 24.40 23.68 -27.36
N HIS A 136 25.12 22.81 -28.09
CA HIS A 136 25.47 21.49 -27.61
C HIS A 136 26.34 21.55 -26.35
N ARG A 137 27.34 22.42 -26.29
CA ARG A 137 28.19 22.59 -25.10
C ARG A 137 27.40 23.08 -23.89
N LEU A 138 26.56 24.11 -24.06
CA LEU A 138 25.68 24.60 -22.99
C LEU A 138 24.75 23.50 -22.48
N TRP A 139 24.19 22.71 -23.40
CA TRP A 139 23.36 21.56 -23.07
C TRP A 139 24.14 20.51 -22.27
N GLN A 140 25.37 20.15 -22.68
CA GLN A 140 26.19 19.17 -21.98
C GLN A 140 26.56 19.60 -20.55
N TYR A 141 26.82 20.88 -20.27
CA TYR A 141 26.97 21.35 -18.88
C TYR A 141 25.73 21.09 -18.04
N CYS A 142 24.54 21.34 -18.58
CA CYS A 142 23.29 21.06 -17.86
C CYS A 142 23.01 19.56 -17.71
N ILE A 143 23.32 18.75 -18.73
CA ILE A 143 23.13 17.28 -18.70
C ILE A 143 24.08 16.56 -17.75
N HIS A 144 25.31 17.06 -17.59
CA HIS A 144 26.22 16.54 -16.60
C HIS A 144 25.98 17.16 -15.23
N GLY A 145 25.65 18.45 -15.17
CA GLY A 145 25.35 19.16 -13.94
C GLY A 145 26.48 19.09 -12.92
N GLY A 146 26.20 19.48 -11.68
CA GLY A 146 27.16 19.54 -10.59
C GLY A 146 27.89 20.88 -10.55
N GLN A 147 28.41 21.22 -9.37
CA GLN A 147 28.96 22.55 -9.10
C GLN A 147 30.09 22.96 -10.04
N ALA A 148 31.00 22.04 -10.37
CA ALA A 148 32.10 22.34 -11.29
C ALA A 148 31.59 22.66 -12.71
N ASN A 149 30.59 21.93 -13.21
CA ASN A 149 30.00 22.20 -14.52
C ASN A 149 29.18 23.48 -14.51
N PHE A 150 28.43 23.80 -13.45
CA PHE A 150 27.70 25.07 -13.37
C PHE A 150 28.62 26.28 -13.29
N ARG A 151 29.75 26.18 -12.59
CA ARG A 151 30.79 27.24 -12.62
C ARG A 151 31.34 27.45 -14.03
N ASN A 152 31.68 26.38 -14.73
CA ASN A 152 32.19 26.46 -16.11
C ASN A 152 31.11 26.89 -17.12
N LEU A 153 29.85 26.52 -16.90
CA LEU A 153 28.69 27.01 -17.66
C LEU A 153 28.61 28.53 -17.55
N LEU A 154 28.66 29.07 -16.32
CA LEU A 154 28.58 30.51 -16.08
C LEU A 154 29.78 31.26 -16.67
N ALA A 155 30.99 30.72 -16.50
CA ALA A 155 32.20 31.27 -17.12
C ALA A 155 32.11 31.27 -18.66
N TYR A 156 31.62 30.18 -19.25
CA TYR A 156 31.43 30.10 -20.69
C TYR A 156 30.35 31.07 -21.18
N CYS A 157 29.21 31.17 -20.48
CA CYS A 157 28.18 32.17 -20.76
C CYS A 157 28.73 33.60 -20.68
N ALA A 158 29.62 33.90 -19.73
CA ALA A 158 30.28 35.20 -19.63
C ALA A 158 31.09 35.51 -20.90
N THR A 159 31.80 34.53 -21.48
CA THR A 159 32.50 34.72 -22.76
C THR A 159 31.58 35.03 -23.92
N LEU A 160 30.38 34.44 -23.95
CA LEU A 160 29.35 34.71 -24.96
C LEU A 160 28.78 36.13 -24.82
N THR A 161 28.89 36.75 -23.65
CA THR A 161 28.50 38.16 -23.42
C THR A 161 29.64 39.17 -23.62
N GLY A 162 30.84 38.70 -24.03
CA GLY A 162 32.00 39.53 -24.34
C GLY A 162 33.01 39.73 -23.20
N GLN A 163 32.89 39.01 -22.07
CA GLN A 163 33.89 39.03 -21.00
C GLN A 163 34.95 37.93 -21.21
N ALA A 164 36.22 38.23 -20.95
CA ALA A 164 37.29 37.24 -21.00
C ALA A 164 37.40 36.50 -19.65
N VAL A 165 36.79 35.31 -19.57
CA VAL A 165 36.81 34.43 -18.38
C VAL A 165 37.33 33.06 -18.80
N GLU A 166 38.17 32.44 -17.97
CA GLU A 166 38.63 31.07 -18.20
C GLU A 166 37.51 30.06 -17.91
N TRP A 167 37.38 29.07 -18.79
CA TRP A 167 36.40 27.98 -18.66
C TRP A 167 37.01 26.67 -19.18
N ALA A 168 36.48 25.54 -18.73
CA ALA A 168 36.89 24.19 -19.15
C ALA A 168 35.69 23.41 -19.70
N GLU A 169 35.90 22.54 -20.70
CA GLU A 169 34.84 21.74 -21.33
C GLU A 169 34.01 20.91 -20.32
N PRO A 170 32.72 20.64 -20.59
CA PRO A 170 31.84 19.90 -19.70
C PRO A 170 32.43 18.56 -19.24
N ALA A 171 32.47 18.35 -17.93
CA ALA A 171 32.99 17.14 -17.32
C ALA A 171 31.87 16.12 -17.11
N PRO A 172 31.99 14.87 -17.60
CA PRO A 172 30.93 13.88 -17.50
C PRO A 172 30.75 13.39 -16.06
N VAL A 173 29.51 13.43 -15.57
CA VAL A 173 29.13 12.74 -14.33
C VAL A 173 28.64 11.34 -14.68
N PRO A 174 29.20 10.25 -14.09
CA PRO A 174 28.75 8.88 -14.34
C PRO A 174 27.25 8.69 -14.12
N ARG A 175 26.65 7.67 -14.73
CA ARG A 175 25.21 7.36 -14.57
C ARG A 175 24.86 6.86 -13.16
N ALA A 176 25.80 6.17 -12.53
CA ALA A 176 25.71 5.76 -11.14
C ALA A 176 27.11 5.80 -10.51
N GLY A 177 27.17 5.86 -9.19
CA GLY A 177 28.44 5.88 -8.46
C GLY A 177 28.26 6.14 -6.97
N ILE A 178 29.38 6.11 -6.24
CA ILE A 178 29.41 6.45 -4.82
C ILE A 178 29.44 7.97 -4.67
N TYR A 179 28.72 8.44 -3.66
CA TYR A 179 28.80 9.82 -3.20
C TYR A 179 29.57 9.86 -1.87
N TRP A 180 30.27 10.96 -1.61
CA TRP A 180 30.72 11.29 -0.26
C TRP A 180 30.92 12.80 -0.17
N PRO A 181 30.46 13.46 0.90
CA PRO A 181 30.62 14.90 1.05
C PRO A 181 32.10 15.31 0.91
N GLY A 182 32.37 16.20 -0.05
CA GLY A 182 33.70 16.76 -0.29
C GLY A 182 34.66 15.90 -1.13
N LEU A 183 34.29 14.69 -1.56
CA LEU A 183 35.12 13.85 -2.43
C LEU A 183 34.62 13.85 -3.87
N ALA A 184 35.56 13.90 -4.82
CA ALA A 184 35.27 13.78 -6.25
C ALA A 184 35.46 12.33 -6.70
N HIS A 185 34.40 11.71 -7.23
CA HIS A 185 34.39 10.33 -7.73
C HIS A 185 34.96 9.28 -6.73
N PRO A 186 34.43 9.21 -5.50
CA PRO A 186 34.95 8.28 -4.50
C PRO A 186 34.72 6.82 -4.89
N ASP A 187 35.60 5.94 -4.40
CA ASP A 187 35.41 4.49 -4.39
C ASP A 187 35.27 3.94 -2.95
N LEU A 188 35.02 2.63 -2.81
CA LEU A 188 34.82 2.01 -1.49
C LEU A 188 36.03 2.17 -0.55
N ARG A 189 37.26 2.27 -1.08
CA ARG A 189 38.49 2.43 -0.30
C ARG A 189 38.58 3.83 0.29
N ASP A 190 37.99 4.83 -0.36
CA ASP A 190 37.94 6.20 0.15
C ASP A 190 36.97 6.33 1.34
N LEU A 191 35.95 5.48 1.41
CA LEU A 191 34.98 5.45 2.50
C LEU A 191 35.51 4.70 3.74
N ALA A 192 36.37 3.70 3.54
CA ALA A 192 36.87 2.83 4.60
C ALA A 192 37.49 3.57 5.82
N PRO A 193 38.27 4.66 5.68
CA PRO A 193 38.79 5.40 6.83
C PRO A 193 37.71 6.09 7.68
N GLY A 194 36.55 6.41 7.09
CA GLY A 194 35.42 7.03 7.78
C GLY A 194 34.46 6.03 8.43
N TRP A 195 34.61 4.75 8.11
CA TRP A 195 33.78 3.65 8.59
C TRP A 195 34.28 3.08 9.91
N GLN A 196 33.36 2.69 10.77
CA GLN A 196 33.66 1.96 11.99
C GLN A 196 33.95 0.50 11.65
N ALA A 197 35.04 -0.05 12.20
CA ALA A 197 35.40 -1.45 11.97
C ALA A 197 34.26 -2.38 12.44
N ASP A 198 33.96 -3.40 11.63
CA ASP A 198 32.91 -4.40 11.86
C ASP A 198 31.47 -3.85 11.99
N ALA A 199 31.26 -2.54 11.80
CA ALA A 199 29.92 -1.97 11.80
C ALA A 199 29.16 -2.34 10.50
N PRO A 200 27.88 -2.72 10.60
CA PRO A 200 27.03 -3.04 9.46
C PRO A 200 26.92 -1.90 8.45
N VAL A 201 26.81 -2.24 7.16
CA VAL A 201 26.73 -1.26 6.08
C VAL A 201 25.28 -0.96 5.72
N CYS A 202 24.94 0.33 5.66
CA CYS A 202 23.64 0.84 5.26
C CYS A 202 23.77 1.63 3.96
N ALA A 203 23.22 1.10 2.87
CA ALA A 203 23.24 1.79 1.60
C ALA A 203 22.18 2.90 1.54
N ILE A 204 22.50 4.04 0.93
CA ILE A 204 21.55 5.13 0.63
C ILE A 204 21.49 5.29 -0.88
N VAL A 205 20.41 4.87 -1.52
CA VAL A 205 20.26 4.93 -2.98
C VAL A 205 19.37 6.10 -3.35
N PHE A 206 19.85 7.03 -4.17
CA PHE A 206 19.13 8.26 -4.53
C PHE A 206 19.35 8.67 -5.99
N TYR A 207 18.52 9.58 -6.50
CA TYR A 207 18.63 10.01 -7.89
C TYR A 207 19.90 10.83 -8.15
N ARG A 208 20.59 10.53 -9.25
CA ARG A 208 21.70 11.31 -9.82
C ARG A 208 21.32 12.78 -9.97
N ALA A 209 20.07 13.09 -10.31
CA ALA A 209 19.58 14.46 -10.43
C ALA A 209 19.80 15.32 -9.17
N LEU A 210 19.78 14.73 -7.97
CA LEU A 210 20.09 15.45 -6.72
C LEU A 210 21.56 15.83 -6.64
N MET A 211 22.44 14.92 -7.04
CA MET A 211 23.88 15.16 -7.12
C MET A 211 24.20 16.25 -8.16
N GLN A 212 23.56 16.17 -9.32
CA GLN A 212 23.70 17.16 -10.39
C GLN A 212 23.20 18.54 -9.97
N GLY A 213 22.09 18.62 -9.24
CA GLY A 213 21.55 19.88 -8.73
C GLY A 213 22.21 20.38 -7.44
N GLY A 214 23.14 19.62 -6.83
CA GLY A 214 23.73 19.95 -5.54
C GLY A 214 22.74 19.90 -4.35
N ASN A 215 21.57 19.27 -4.52
CA ASN A 215 20.52 19.18 -3.50
C ASN A 215 20.74 17.95 -2.61
N LEU A 216 21.87 17.95 -1.90
CA LEU A 216 22.36 16.78 -1.16
C LEU A 216 22.21 16.88 0.36
N ALA A 217 21.73 18.03 0.89
CA ALA A 217 21.57 18.24 2.32
C ALA A 217 20.77 17.12 3.05
N PRO A 218 19.69 16.54 2.48
CA PRO A 218 19.02 15.39 3.10
C PRO A 218 19.88 14.13 3.14
N ILE A 219 20.71 13.91 2.11
CA ILE A 219 21.62 12.76 2.04
C ILE A 219 22.74 12.95 3.07
N ASP A 220 23.29 14.15 3.17
CA ASP A 220 24.33 14.50 4.14
C ASP A 220 23.86 14.32 5.58
N ALA A 221 22.64 14.80 5.89
CA ALA A 221 22.02 14.61 7.20
C ALA A 221 21.84 13.11 7.53
N LEU A 222 21.44 12.30 6.55
CA LEU A 222 21.27 10.87 6.72
C LEU A 222 22.60 10.13 6.91
N ILE A 223 23.67 10.53 6.21
CA ILE A 223 25.02 10.00 6.42
C ILE A 223 25.46 10.23 7.87
N VAL A 224 25.24 11.43 8.42
CA VAL A 224 25.57 11.75 9.81
C VAL A 224 24.74 10.91 10.78
N ALA A 225 23.41 10.90 10.60
CA ALA A 225 22.51 10.18 11.50
C ALA A 225 22.75 8.66 11.51
N LEU A 226 23.11 8.06 10.36
CA LEU A 226 23.47 6.64 10.30
C LEU A 226 24.75 6.33 11.08
N ARG A 227 25.76 7.21 11.01
CA ARG A 227 27.00 7.05 11.78
C ARG A 227 26.73 7.17 13.28
N GLU A 228 25.88 8.10 13.68
CA GLU A 228 25.41 8.24 15.08
C GLU A 228 24.63 7.01 15.55
N ALA A 229 23.88 6.36 14.65
CA ALA A 229 23.18 5.11 14.90
C ALA A 229 24.08 3.86 14.85
N GLY A 230 25.40 4.02 14.64
CA GLY A 230 26.37 2.92 14.62
C GLY A 230 26.41 2.13 13.31
N LEU A 231 25.98 2.72 12.20
CA LEU A 231 26.00 2.12 10.86
C LEU A 231 27.03 2.81 9.96
N ASN A 232 27.60 2.05 9.02
CA ASN A 232 28.48 2.55 7.97
C ASN A 232 27.66 2.97 6.74
N PRO A 233 27.53 4.27 6.44
CA PRO A 233 26.75 4.71 5.28
C PRO A 233 27.48 4.47 3.97
N LEU A 234 26.75 3.94 2.98
CA LEU A 234 27.19 3.80 1.58
C LEU A 234 26.21 4.54 0.66
N PRO A 235 26.38 5.85 0.42
CA PRO A 235 25.48 6.61 -0.43
C PRO A 235 25.84 6.40 -1.91
N LEU A 236 24.85 5.98 -2.70
CA LEU A 236 24.92 5.62 -4.10
C LEU A 236 23.93 6.48 -4.89
N TYR A 237 24.41 7.20 -5.89
CA TYR A 237 23.52 7.90 -6.83
C TYR A 237 23.26 7.03 -8.07
N VAL A 238 22.06 7.13 -8.65
CA VAL A 238 21.67 6.43 -9.88
C VAL A 238 20.82 7.30 -10.78
N THR A 239 20.98 7.19 -12.10
CA THR A 239 20.02 7.79 -13.05
C THR A 239 18.65 7.13 -12.91
N SER A 240 18.63 5.79 -12.88
CA SER A 240 17.41 4.99 -12.72
C SER A 240 17.79 3.59 -12.27
N LEU A 241 16.95 2.94 -11.45
CA LEU A 241 17.09 1.51 -11.14
C LEU A 241 16.70 0.59 -12.31
N LYS A 242 16.08 1.15 -13.37
CA LYS A 242 15.76 0.44 -14.62
C LYS A 242 16.85 0.59 -15.69
N ASP A 243 17.82 1.49 -15.47
CA ASP A 243 18.99 1.62 -16.36
C ASP A 243 19.94 0.45 -16.08
N PRO A 244 20.25 -0.43 -17.05
CA PRO A 244 21.01 -1.66 -16.79
C PRO A 244 22.39 -1.41 -16.19
N VAL A 245 23.09 -0.36 -16.65
CA VAL A 245 24.43 0.00 -16.15
C VAL A 245 24.35 0.47 -14.69
N SER A 246 23.37 1.32 -14.38
CA SER A 246 23.13 1.78 -13.00
C SER A 246 22.76 0.62 -12.08
N ALA A 247 21.88 -0.28 -12.53
CA ALA A 247 21.45 -1.43 -11.76
C ALA A 247 22.60 -2.41 -11.46
N GLU A 248 23.43 -2.73 -12.45
CA GLU A 248 24.57 -3.63 -12.30
C GLU A 248 25.62 -3.05 -11.34
N LEU A 249 25.95 -1.75 -11.47
CA LEU A 249 26.90 -1.10 -10.58
C LEU A 249 26.40 -1.07 -9.13
N VAL A 250 25.12 -0.77 -8.91
CA VAL A 250 24.52 -0.80 -7.57
C VAL A 250 24.60 -2.22 -7.00
N ALA A 251 24.18 -3.23 -7.75
CA ALA A 251 24.24 -4.62 -7.29
C ALA A 251 25.67 -5.05 -6.91
N ALA A 252 26.66 -4.69 -7.73
CA ALA A 252 28.07 -4.98 -7.46
C ALA A 252 28.57 -4.28 -6.18
N LEU A 253 28.32 -2.97 -6.04
CA LEU A 253 28.75 -2.20 -4.88
C LEU A 253 28.09 -2.67 -3.58
N LEU A 254 26.81 -3.03 -3.64
CA LEU A 254 26.09 -3.57 -2.48
C LEU A 254 26.63 -4.94 -2.06
N ALA A 255 27.00 -5.80 -3.02
CA ALA A 255 27.60 -7.09 -2.75
C ALA A 255 29.02 -6.96 -2.18
N ASP A 256 29.86 -6.11 -2.78
CA ASP A 256 31.23 -5.85 -2.35
C ASP A 256 31.28 -5.27 -0.93
N ALA A 257 30.39 -4.32 -0.63
CA ALA A 257 30.27 -3.72 0.68
C ALA A 257 29.49 -4.57 1.70
N ARG A 258 28.85 -5.68 1.26
CA ARG A 258 27.99 -6.54 2.07
C ARG A 258 26.90 -5.75 2.81
N ALA A 259 26.13 -4.96 2.06
CA ALA A 259 25.08 -4.13 2.63
C ALA A 259 24.05 -4.96 3.42
N ASP A 260 23.81 -4.55 4.66
CA ASP A 260 22.88 -5.21 5.58
C ASP A 260 21.46 -4.66 5.49
N ILE A 261 21.31 -3.45 4.95
CA ILE A 261 20.05 -2.75 4.73
C ILE A 261 20.19 -1.68 3.63
N VAL A 262 19.11 -1.40 2.91
CA VAL A 262 19.06 -0.35 1.88
C VAL A 262 18.02 0.71 2.24
N LEU A 263 18.41 1.97 2.20
CA LEU A 263 17.52 3.14 2.22
C LEU A 263 17.39 3.67 0.80
N ASN A 264 16.19 3.61 0.23
CA ASN A 264 15.94 4.00 -1.14
C ASN A 264 15.11 5.28 -1.22
N ALA A 265 15.69 6.33 -1.80
CA ALA A 265 15.07 7.63 -2.08
C ALA A 265 14.61 7.78 -3.53
N THR A 266 14.75 6.75 -4.38
CA THR A 266 14.21 6.78 -5.74
C THR A 266 12.71 6.49 -5.72
N GLY A 267 11.95 7.18 -6.57
CA GLY A 267 10.54 6.88 -6.79
C GLY A 267 10.33 5.71 -7.76
N PHE A 268 9.07 5.34 -7.93
CA PHE A 268 8.57 4.27 -8.81
C PHE A 268 9.04 2.85 -8.44
N ALA A 269 8.29 1.88 -8.98
CA ALA A 269 8.64 0.48 -8.95
C ALA A 269 9.63 0.13 -10.08
N VAL A 270 10.54 -0.79 -9.80
CA VAL A 270 11.32 -1.51 -10.81
C VAL A 270 10.40 -2.52 -11.50
N ALA A 271 9.59 -3.25 -10.74
CA ALA A 271 8.63 -4.22 -11.23
C ALA A 271 7.37 -3.57 -11.83
N THR A 272 6.66 -4.33 -12.66
CA THR A 272 5.32 -3.99 -13.16
C THR A 272 4.27 -4.62 -12.24
N PRO A 273 3.26 -3.86 -11.77
CA PRO A 273 2.20 -4.42 -10.93
C PRO A 273 1.43 -5.54 -11.65
N GLY A 274 1.26 -6.69 -10.98
CA GLY A 274 0.48 -7.82 -11.50
C GLY A 274 1.25 -8.75 -12.43
N GLU A 275 2.51 -8.44 -12.74
CA GLU A 275 3.41 -9.34 -13.48
C GLU A 275 4.37 -10.05 -12.52
N ILE A 276 5.07 -11.07 -13.02
CA ILE A 276 6.16 -11.72 -12.28
C ILE A 276 7.22 -10.66 -11.95
N ARG A 277 7.60 -10.58 -10.67
CA ARG A 277 8.58 -9.60 -10.18
C ARG A 277 9.88 -9.68 -10.99
N ALA A 278 10.24 -8.56 -11.62
CA ALA A 278 11.53 -8.41 -12.30
C ALA A 278 12.66 -8.35 -11.27
N ALA A 279 13.84 -8.85 -11.65
CA ALA A 279 15.03 -8.78 -10.80
C ALA A 279 15.37 -7.31 -10.49
N SER A 280 15.53 -7.03 -9.20
CA SER A 280 15.92 -5.72 -8.68
C SER A 280 17.42 -5.71 -8.40
N PRO A 281 18.13 -4.58 -8.56
CA PRO A 281 19.53 -4.46 -8.16
C PRO A 281 19.76 -4.70 -6.66
N PHE A 282 18.69 -4.77 -5.85
CA PHE A 282 18.76 -5.03 -4.41
C PHE A 282 18.66 -6.52 -4.04
N ASP A 283 18.29 -7.41 -4.98
CA ASP A 283 17.98 -8.81 -4.68
C ASP A 283 19.17 -9.59 -4.12
N GLY A 284 20.40 -9.18 -4.44
CA GLY A 284 21.64 -9.82 -3.96
C GLY A 284 21.91 -9.64 -2.46
N CYS A 285 21.36 -8.62 -1.80
CA CYS A 285 21.61 -8.35 -0.37
C CYS A 285 20.72 -9.13 0.58
N ASP A 286 19.55 -9.55 0.09
CA ASP A 286 18.51 -10.24 0.85
C ASP A 286 18.24 -9.57 2.22
N CYS A 287 17.94 -8.27 2.15
CA CYS A 287 17.80 -7.38 3.28
C CYS A 287 16.54 -6.50 3.15
N PRO A 288 16.07 -5.89 4.25
CA PRO A 288 14.97 -4.92 4.18
C PRO A 288 15.37 -3.72 3.34
N ILE A 289 14.43 -3.24 2.53
CA ILE A 289 14.58 -2.03 1.72
C ILE A 289 13.60 -1.01 2.26
N LEU A 290 14.11 0.04 2.90
CA LEU A 290 13.29 1.12 3.45
C LEU A 290 13.12 2.21 2.39
N GLN A 291 11.89 2.48 1.99
CA GLN A 291 11.58 3.62 1.14
C GLN A 291 11.56 4.89 1.99
N ILE A 292 12.41 5.85 1.63
CA ILE A 292 12.47 7.20 2.21
C ILE A 292 11.95 8.20 1.18
N VAL A 293 11.27 9.25 1.65
CA VAL A 293 10.63 10.23 0.75
C VAL A 293 11.34 11.59 0.85
N LEU A 294 11.72 12.12 -0.30
CA LEU A 294 12.07 13.53 -0.47
C LEU A 294 10.83 14.22 -1.05
N ALA A 295 10.00 14.79 -0.20
CA ALA A 295 8.66 15.22 -0.54
C ALA A 295 8.67 16.48 -1.42
N GLY A 296 7.86 16.49 -2.47
CA GLY A 296 7.75 17.63 -3.39
C GLY A 296 6.96 18.82 -2.84
N GLY A 297 6.23 18.64 -1.73
CA GLY A 297 5.50 19.70 -1.03
C GLY A 297 6.33 20.43 0.03
N SER A 298 5.75 21.46 0.63
CA SER A 298 6.38 22.23 1.71
C SER A 298 6.25 21.57 3.08
N GLU A 299 7.22 21.86 3.96
CA GLU A 299 7.19 21.40 5.35
C GLU A 299 5.96 21.95 6.11
N GLU A 300 5.62 23.22 5.89
CA GLU A 300 4.47 23.88 6.52
C GLU A 300 3.16 23.14 6.19
N SER A 301 2.90 22.90 4.89
CA SER A 301 1.74 22.14 4.44
C SER A 301 1.71 20.72 5.02
N TRP A 302 2.87 20.07 5.13
CA TRP A 302 2.97 18.78 5.79
C TRP A 302 2.66 18.86 7.28
N ARG A 303 3.19 19.83 8.01
CA ARG A 303 2.98 19.99 9.47
C ARG A 303 1.52 20.26 9.80
N GLU A 304 0.88 21.16 9.07
CA GLU A 304 -0.52 21.57 9.30
C GLU A 304 -1.53 20.56 8.74
N GLY A 305 -1.21 19.89 7.63
CA GLY A 305 -2.11 18.97 6.95
C GLY A 305 -2.20 17.58 7.58
N PHE A 306 -3.33 16.90 7.39
CA PHE A 306 -3.53 15.50 7.77
C PHE A 306 -3.19 14.50 6.66
N ALA A 307 -3.02 14.95 5.41
CA ALA A 307 -2.76 14.06 4.27
C ALA A 307 -1.36 13.41 4.32
N GLY A 308 -0.36 14.11 4.88
CA GLY A 308 1.03 13.65 4.91
C GLY A 308 1.79 13.93 3.62
N LEU A 309 1.32 13.43 2.47
CA LEU A 309 1.93 13.65 1.16
C LEU A 309 0.88 14.05 0.11
N GLY A 310 1.31 14.78 -0.92
CA GLY A 310 0.48 15.07 -2.08
C GLY A 310 0.25 13.83 -2.96
N ALA A 311 -0.79 13.84 -3.80
CA ALA A 311 -1.17 12.69 -4.63
C ALA A 311 -0.04 12.14 -5.52
N ARG A 312 0.78 13.03 -6.10
CA ARG A 312 1.96 12.66 -6.89
C ARG A 312 2.97 11.88 -6.05
N ASP A 313 3.29 12.35 -4.86
CA ASP A 313 4.24 11.69 -3.97
C ASP A 313 3.70 10.36 -3.44
N ILE A 314 2.39 10.25 -3.18
CA ILE A 314 1.77 8.98 -2.81
C ILE A 314 1.94 7.94 -3.92
N ALA A 315 1.64 8.31 -5.17
CA ALA A 315 1.79 7.37 -6.29
C ALA A 315 3.27 6.96 -6.48
N MET A 316 4.17 7.94 -6.53
CA MET A 316 5.57 7.73 -6.88
C MET A 316 6.41 7.12 -5.76
N ASN A 317 6.19 7.53 -4.51
CA ASN A 317 7.05 7.19 -3.38
C ASN A 317 6.40 6.20 -2.39
N VAL A 318 5.12 5.84 -2.58
CA VAL A 318 4.41 4.92 -1.69
C VAL A 318 3.80 3.76 -2.45
N ALA A 319 2.75 3.99 -3.24
CA ALA A 319 1.96 2.92 -3.86
C ALA A 319 2.77 2.06 -4.84
N LEU A 320 3.58 2.69 -5.70
CA LEU A 320 4.43 1.94 -6.64
C LEU A 320 5.61 1.24 -5.92
N PRO A 321 6.38 1.89 -5.03
CA PRO A 321 7.39 1.21 -4.22
C PRO A 321 6.89 0.00 -3.40
N GLU A 322 5.62 -0.03 -2.98
CA GLU A 322 5.03 -1.21 -2.33
C GLU A 322 5.08 -2.45 -3.22
N VAL A 323 4.98 -2.29 -4.56
CA VAL A 323 5.05 -3.38 -5.56
C VAL A 323 6.41 -4.08 -5.54
N ASP A 324 7.48 -3.33 -5.29
CA ASP A 324 8.83 -3.86 -5.11
C ASP A 324 9.07 -4.42 -3.70
N GLY A 325 8.05 -4.45 -2.83
CA GLY A 325 8.16 -4.94 -1.45
C GLY A 325 8.89 -4.01 -0.49
N ARG A 326 9.09 -2.74 -0.88
CA ARG A 326 9.78 -1.75 -0.04
C ARG A 326 8.92 -1.37 1.17
N ILE A 327 9.56 -1.14 2.30
CA ILE A 327 8.92 -0.74 3.57
C ILE A 327 8.90 0.79 3.63
N LEU A 328 7.71 1.41 3.64
CA LEU A 328 7.61 2.85 3.81
C LEU A 328 8.12 3.26 5.19
N SER A 329 9.09 4.17 5.22
CA SER A 329 9.60 4.77 6.45
C SER A 329 9.00 6.17 6.64
N ARG A 330 9.73 7.25 6.33
CA ARG A 330 9.32 8.65 6.52
C ARG A 330 9.69 9.53 5.33
N ALA A 331 9.00 10.68 5.25
CA ALA A 331 9.50 11.80 4.49
C ALA A 331 10.60 12.50 5.30
N ILE A 332 11.84 12.44 4.81
CA ILE A 332 13.01 12.96 5.53
C ILE A 332 13.34 14.40 5.15
N SER A 333 12.74 14.91 4.08
CA SER A 333 12.92 16.29 3.63
C SER A 333 11.70 16.77 2.86
N PHE A 334 11.52 18.09 2.85
CA PHE A 334 10.47 18.77 2.09
C PHE A 334 11.10 19.85 1.22
N LYS A 335 10.39 20.27 0.16
CA LYS A 335 10.77 21.47 -0.58
C LYS A 335 10.62 22.68 0.35
N ALA A 336 11.70 23.39 0.57
CA ALA A 336 11.68 24.69 1.21
C ALA A 336 12.19 25.71 0.21
N GLU A 337 11.54 26.88 0.16
CA GLU A 337 12.18 28.07 -0.39
C GLU A 337 13.35 28.38 0.54
N ALA A 338 14.55 27.96 0.15
CA ALA A 338 15.73 28.02 1.00
C ALA A 338 16.12 29.47 1.27
N ARG A 339 15.96 30.31 0.24
CA ARG A 339 16.16 31.76 0.24
C ARG A 339 15.67 32.38 -1.07
N TYR A 340 15.25 33.63 -1.01
CA TYR A 340 15.29 34.51 -2.17
C TYR A 340 16.75 34.90 -2.40
N ASP A 341 17.32 34.51 -3.54
CA ASP A 341 18.70 34.85 -3.87
C ASP A 341 18.74 36.25 -4.50
N ALA A 342 19.23 37.24 -3.75
CA ALA A 342 19.22 38.63 -4.19
C ALA A 342 20.11 38.89 -5.42
N ALA A 343 21.13 38.05 -5.64
CA ALA A 343 22.06 38.20 -6.75
C ALA A 343 21.42 37.74 -8.07
N THR A 344 20.70 36.62 -8.04
CA THR A 344 19.97 36.08 -9.21
C THR A 344 18.50 36.52 -9.29
N GLN A 345 18.00 37.19 -8.25
CA GLN A 345 16.61 37.63 -8.06
C GLN A 345 15.58 36.50 -8.20
N SER A 346 15.93 35.31 -7.73
CA SER A 346 15.14 34.09 -7.92
C SER A 346 14.90 33.38 -6.61
N ALA A 347 13.73 32.76 -6.47
CA ALA A 347 13.46 31.81 -5.40
C ALA A 347 14.31 30.55 -5.60
N VAL A 348 15.20 30.25 -4.65
CA VAL A 348 16.00 29.02 -4.66
C VAL A 348 15.28 27.97 -3.82
N VAL A 349 14.71 26.97 -4.49
CA VAL A 349 14.00 25.88 -3.84
C VAL A 349 14.95 24.69 -3.66
N THR A 350 15.11 24.23 -2.43
CA THR A 350 15.95 23.06 -2.10
C THR A 350 15.19 22.07 -1.25
N TYR A 351 15.71 20.85 -1.12
CA TYR A 351 15.21 19.90 -0.14
C TYR A 351 15.86 20.17 1.21
N ALA A 352 15.06 20.64 2.18
CA ALA A 352 15.50 20.83 3.55
C ALA A 352 15.26 19.55 4.36
N PRO A 353 16.30 18.95 4.99
CA PRO A 353 16.12 17.81 5.87
C PRO A 353 15.32 18.17 7.12
N ILE A 354 14.47 17.24 7.56
CA ILE A 354 13.80 17.31 8.85
C ILE A 354 14.50 16.34 9.81
N ASP A 355 15.14 16.91 10.82
CA ASP A 355 16.07 16.23 11.71
C ASP A 355 15.46 15.01 12.42
N ASP A 356 14.29 15.16 13.05
CA ASP A 356 13.60 14.08 13.77
C ASP A 356 13.21 12.92 12.83
N ARG A 357 12.83 13.23 11.58
CA ARG A 357 12.49 12.24 10.54
C ARG A 357 13.73 11.48 10.09
N VAL A 358 14.85 12.17 9.87
CA VAL A 358 16.14 11.58 9.50
C VAL A 358 16.61 10.62 10.61
N ARG A 359 16.56 11.04 11.88
CA ARG A 359 16.92 10.20 13.02
C ARG A 359 16.01 8.98 13.17
N PHE A 360 14.70 9.13 12.95
CA PHE A 360 13.76 8.01 12.97
C PHE A 360 14.16 6.93 11.95
N VAL A 361 14.46 7.34 10.72
CA VAL A 361 14.87 6.42 9.65
C VAL A 361 16.18 5.71 10.00
N ALA A 362 17.19 6.45 10.49
CA ALA A 362 18.46 5.86 10.91
C ALA A 362 18.27 4.85 12.06
N ALA A 363 17.44 5.17 13.04
CA ALA A 363 17.11 4.25 14.14
C ALA A 363 16.34 3.02 13.66
N LEU A 364 15.41 3.16 12.74
CA LEU A 364 14.67 2.03 12.16
C LEU A 364 15.61 1.10 11.39
N ALA A 365 16.53 1.68 10.63
CA ALA A 365 17.56 0.94 9.92
C ALA A 365 18.45 0.14 10.89
N ALA A 366 18.95 0.79 11.94
CA ALA A 366 19.76 0.16 12.97
C ALA A 366 19.00 -0.96 13.70
N ASN A 367 17.69 -0.82 13.92
CA ASN A 367 16.89 -1.85 14.56
C ASN A 367 16.66 -3.09 13.68
N TRP A 368 16.48 -2.91 12.36
CA TRP A 368 16.44 -4.04 11.42
C TRP A 368 17.78 -4.78 11.34
N VAL A 369 18.88 -4.03 11.29
CA VAL A 369 20.23 -4.58 11.32
C VAL A 369 20.48 -5.33 12.63
N ARG A 370 20.10 -4.74 13.78
CA ARG A 370 20.18 -5.39 15.09
C ARG A 370 19.41 -6.70 15.11
N LEU A 371 18.20 -6.74 14.56
CA LEU A 371 17.39 -7.96 14.47
C LEU A 371 18.13 -9.06 13.68
N ARG A 372 18.67 -8.72 12.50
CA ARG A 372 19.42 -9.65 11.63
C ARG A 372 20.63 -10.25 12.33
N HIS A 373 21.45 -9.40 12.95
CA HIS A 373 22.73 -9.78 13.56
C HIS A 373 22.60 -10.41 14.96
N THR A 374 21.47 -10.23 15.64
CA THR A 374 21.24 -10.88 16.93
C THR A 374 21.08 -12.39 16.73
N PRO A 375 21.84 -13.25 17.45
CA PRO A 375 21.67 -14.70 17.39
C PRO A 375 20.23 -15.12 17.75
N VAL A 376 19.68 -16.10 17.04
CA VAL A 376 18.27 -16.52 17.17
C VAL A 376 17.83 -16.75 18.63
N ALA A 377 18.64 -17.44 19.42
CA ALA A 377 18.35 -17.72 20.84
C ALA A 377 18.26 -16.45 21.71
N GLN A 378 18.91 -15.35 21.31
CA GLN A 378 18.93 -14.07 22.03
C GLN A 378 17.89 -13.07 21.48
N ARG A 379 17.19 -13.40 20.39
CA ARG A 379 16.21 -12.50 19.79
C ARG A 379 15.00 -12.34 20.70
N ARG A 380 14.66 -11.08 21.00
CA ARG A 380 13.47 -10.71 21.77
C ARG A 380 12.35 -10.28 20.83
N VAL A 381 11.24 -11.01 20.84
CA VAL A 381 10.10 -10.75 19.94
C VAL A 381 8.84 -10.60 20.78
N ALA A 382 8.05 -9.56 20.49
CA ALA A 382 6.73 -9.39 21.07
C ALA A 382 5.66 -9.83 20.06
N ILE A 383 4.73 -10.68 20.48
CA ILE A 383 3.55 -11.07 19.70
C ILE A 383 2.33 -10.42 20.33
N ILE A 384 1.63 -9.59 19.57
CA ILE A 384 0.55 -8.74 20.05
C ILE A 384 -0.77 -9.23 19.42
N LEU A 385 -1.73 -9.56 20.29
CA LEU A 385 -3.06 -10.04 19.89
C LEU A 385 -4.08 -8.91 19.98
N ALA A 386 -4.93 -8.77 18.97
CA ALA A 386 -6.03 -7.82 18.98
C ALA A 386 -7.13 -8.21 19.98
N ASN A 387 -7.89 -7.22 20.45
CA ASN A 387 -9.07 -7.44 21.29
C ASN A 387 -10.21 -6.50 20.93
N TYR A 388 -10.82 -6.73 19.77
CA TYR A 388 -11.94 -5.92 19.28
C TYR A 388 -13.21 -6.75 19.09
N PRO A 389 -14.39 -6.27 19.56
CA PRO A 389 -14.56 -5.27 20.61
C PRO A 389 -13.91 -5.71 21.94
N ASN A 390 -13.65 -4.76 22.85
CA ASN A 390 -12.93 -4.94 24.13
C ASN A 390 -13.67 -5.85 25.14
N ARG A 391 -13.88 -7.13 24.80
CA ARG A 391 -14.55 -8.15 25.63
C ARG A 391 -13.66 -9.38 25.72
N ASP A 392 -13.72 -10.07 26.85
CA ASP A 392 -12.95 -11.30 27.08
C ASP A 392 -13.35 -12.45 26.13
N GLY A 393 -14.59 -12.45 25.61
CA GLY A 393 -15.01 -13.39 24.55
C GLY A 393 -14.45 -13.07 23.16
N ARG A 394 -13.59 -12.06 23.01
CA ARG A 394 -13.02 -11.57 21.74
C ARG A 394 -11.49 -11.44 21.80
N ILE A 395 -10.82 -12.20 22.68
CA ILE A 395 -9.36 -12.24 22.75
C ILE A 395 -8.80 -12.82 21.46
N GLY A 396 -7.84 -12.11 20.85
CA GLY A 396 -7.25 -12.53 19.57
C GLY A 396 -8.24 -12.47 18.42
N ASN A 397 -9.19 -11.53 18.41
CA ASN A 397 -10.14 -11.41 17.30
C ASN A 397 -9.40 -11.10 15.99
N GLY A 398 -9.36 -12.08 15.09
CA GLY A 398 -8.78 -12.01 13.76
C GLY A 398 -9.86 -12.25 12.72
N VAL A 399 -10.07 -11.34 11.77
CA VAL A 399 -11.11 -11.53 10.73
C VAL A 399 -10.77 -12.76 9.88
N GLY A 400 -11.55 -13.84 10.05
CA GLY A 400 -11.32 -15.09 9.33
C GLY A 400 -10.07 -15.86 9.78
N LEU A 401 -9.52 -15.56 10.96
CA LEU A 401 -8.32 -16.19 11.48
C LEU A 401 -8.54 -16.74 12.89
N ASP A 402 -8.15 -17.99 13.12
CA ASP A 402 -7.94 -18.53 14.46
C ASP A 402 -6.59 -18.06 14.97
N THR A 403 -6.58 -16.84 15.50
CA THR A 403 -5.37 -16.16 15.96
C THR A 403 -4.65 -16.94 17.08
N PRO A 404 -5.35 -17.50 18.10
CA PRO A 404 -4.68 -18.31 19.12
C PRO A 404 -3.98 -19.54 18.53
N ALA A 405 -4.64 -20.32 17.68
CA ALA A 405 -4.03 -21.50 17.07
C ALA A 405 -2.86 -21.12 16.15
N GLY A 406 -3.03 -20.08 15.33
CA GLY A 406 -1.97 -19.54 14.47
C GLY A 406 -0.76 -19.03 15.26
N THR A 407 -0.98 -18.41 16.42
CA THR A 407 0.10 -17.97 17.32
C THR A 407 0.90 -19.16 17.84
N ILE A 408 0.24 -20.25 18.22
CA ILE A 408 0.92 -21.48 18.63
C ILE A 408 1.75 -22.08 17.49
N ASN A 409 1.25 -22.07 16.26
CA ASN A 409 2.02 -22.53 15.10
C ASN A 409 3.30 -21.70 14.89
N VAL A 410 3.20 -20.36 15.00
CA VAL A 410 4.36 -19.47 14.96
C VAL A 410 5.35 -19.79 16.09
N LEU A 411 4.87 -19.95 17.33
CA LEU A 411 5.73 -20.27 18.48
C LEU A 411 6.44 -21.62 18.32
N ARG A 412 5.76 -22.65 17.81
CA ARG A 412 6.36 -23.96 17.50
C ARG A 412 7.44 -23.84 16.42
N ALA A 413 7.17 -23.07 15.37
CA ALA A 413 8.15 -22.81 14.31
C ALA A 413 9.38 -22.03 14.83
N MET A 414 9.16 -21.04 15.70
CA MET A 414 10.25 -20.31 16.37
C MET A 414 11.05 -21.22 17.29
N ALA A 415 10.41 -22.07 18.09
CA ALA A 415 11.10 -23.04 18.95
C ALA A 415 11.97 -24.01 18.11
N ALA A 416 11.45 -24.51 16.98
CA ALA A 416 12.20 -25.36 16.05
C ALA A 416 13.42 -24.65 15.42
N ARG A 417 13.40 -23.32 15.31
CA ARG A 417 14.53 -22.50 14.87
C ARG A 417 15.50 -22.12 15.99
N GLY A 418 15.24 -22.52 17.24
CA GLY A 418 16.13 -22.29 18.38
C GLY A 418 15.91 -20.96 19.10
N TYR A 419 14.75 -20.32 18.94
CA TYR A 419 14.37 -19.20 19.80
C TYR A 419 14.26 -19.68 21.25
N ALA A 420 14.73 -18.87 22.21
CA ALA A 420 14.63 -19.20 23.62
C ALA A 420 13.17 -19.01 24.09
N ILE A 421 12.40 -20.10 24.10
CA ILE A 421 11.01 -20.14 24.55
C ILE A 421 10.90 -21.10 25.74
N THR A 422 10.29 -20.63 26.83
CA THR A 422 9.99 -21.44 28.03
C THR A 422 8.51 -21.36 28.33
N ASP A 423 7.93 -22.38 28.96
CA ASP A 423 6.52 -22.37 29.40
C ASP A 423 5.51 -22.01 28.30
N MET A 424 5.77 -22.49 27.07
CA MET A 424 4.90 -22.29 25.91
C MET A 424 3.53 -22.94 26.17
N PRO A 425 2.40 -22.23 25.96
CA PRO A 425 1.09 -22.86 26.05
C PRO A 425 0.94 -24.03 25.07
N GLU A 426 0.26 -25.09 25.49
CA GLU A 426 0.14 -26.33 24.70
C GLU A 426 -0.64 -26.12 23.39
N ASP A 427 -1.70 -25.30 23.46
CA ASP A 427 -2.60 -24.98 22.37
C ASP A 427 -3.22 -23.57 22.49
N GLY A 428 -4.10 -23.22 21.55
CA GLY A 428 -4.78 -21.92 21.53
C GLY A 428 -5.67 -21.68 22.75
N ALA A 429 -6.28 -22.73 23.31
CA ALA A 429 -7.15 -22.61 24.48
C ALA A 429 -6.33 -22.30 25.74
N ALA A 430 -5.20 -23.00 25.94
CA ALA A 430 -4.25 -22.73 27.00
C ALA A 430 -3.65 -21.32 26.90
N LEU A 431 -3.38 -20.85 25.68
CA LEU A 431 -2.93 -19.48 25.43
C LEU A 431 -3.98 -18.46 25.89
N VAL A 432 -5.24 -18.60 25.46
CA VAL A 432 -6.32 -17.69 25.87
C VAL A 432 -6.54 -17.74 27.38
N ALA A 433 -6.51 -18.93 27.99
CA ALA A 433 -6.64 -19.09 29.44
C ALA A 433 -5.55 -18.32 30.20
N ARG A 434 -4.30 -18.36 29.73
CA ARG A 434 -3.19 -17.60 30.33
C ARG A 434 -3.37 -16.09 30.18
N ILE A 435 -3.88 -15.61 29.04
CA ILE A 435 -4.21 -14.18 28.86
C ILE A 435 -5.31 -13.75 29.84
N LEU A 436 -6.37 -14.55 29.98
CA LEU A 436 -7.50 -14.25 30.87
C LEU A 436 -7.16 -14.29 32.36
N ALA A 437 -6.06 -14.95 32.74
CA ALA A 437 -5.53 -14.91 34.10
C ALA A 437 -4.88 -13.55 34.45
N GLY A 438 -4.37 -12.83 33.44
CA GLY A 438 -3.79 -11.49 33.57
C GLY A 438 -4.83 -10.37 33.38
N PRO A 439 -4.43 -9.09 33.54
CA PRO A 439 -5.33 -7.98 33.26
C PRO A 439 -5.71 -7.96 31.77
N THR A 440 -6.96 -7.63 31.47
CA THR A 440 -7.45 -7.48 30.08
C THR A 440 -8.18 -6.15 29.92
N ASN A 441 -8.62 -5.85 28.70
CA ASN A 441 -9.40 -4.66 28.41
C ASN A 441 -10.80 -4.68 29.05
N ALA A 442 -11.30 -5.83 29.53
CA ALA A 442 -12.54 -5.89 30.28
C ALA A 442 -12.42 -5.13 31.61
N ILE A 443 -13.42 -4.29 31.93
CA ILE A 443 -13.44 -3.53 33.19
C ILE A 443 -13.87 -4.44 34.34
N ALA A 444 -14.86 -5.30 34.11
CA ALA A 444 -15.40 -6.20 35.11
C ALA A 444 -14.33 -7.22 35.57
N GLY A 445 -14.12 -7.30 36.88
CA GLY A 445 -13.19 -8.27 37.48
C GLY A 445 -11.69 -7.98 37.27
N ARG A 446 -11.32 -6.86 36.63
CA ARG A 446 -9.92 -6.52 36.34
C ARG A 446 -9.04 -6.43 37.59
N SER A 447 -9.55 -5.81 38.66
CA SER A 447 -8.84 -5.64 39.93
C SER A 447 -8.53 -6.96 40.66
N LEU A 448 -9.19 -8.05 40.27
CA LEU A 448 -8.94 -9.39 40.82
C LEU A 448 -7.86 -10.16 40.04
N ARG A 449 -7.49 -9.68 38.85
CA ARG A 449 -6.50 -10.34 37.98
C ARG A 449 -5.11 -9.82 38.32
N ARG A 450 -4.12 -10.71 38.30
CA ARG A 450 -2.74 -10.38 38.65
C ARG A 450 -1.91 -10.26 37.38
N ALA A 451 -1.27 -9.12 37.18
CA ALA A 451 -0.32 -8.94 36.10
C ALA A 451 0.99 -9.69 36.39
N GLU A 452 1.57 -10.33 35.37
CA GLU A 452 2.92 -10.88 35.43
C GLU A 452 3.98 -9.79 35.24
N LEU A 453 3.66 -8.77 34.44
CA LEU A 453 4.57 -7.72 33.99
C LEU A 453 4.04 -6.34 34.40
N HIS A 454 4.96 -5.47 34.82
CA HIS A 454 4.64 -4.13 35.28
C HIS A 454 5.67 -3.13 34.75
N LEU A 455 5.25 -1.87 34.57
CA LEU A 455 6.15 -0.74 34.30
C LEU A 455 6.07 0.26 35.44
N SER A 456 7.22 0.67 36.00
CA SER A 456 7.21 1.64 37.10
C SER A 456 6.74 3.03 36.62
N LEU A 457 6.13 3.81 37.51
CA LEU A 457 5.77 5.20 37.18
C LEU A 457 6.99 6.03 36.76
N ALA A 458 8.15 5.79 37.36
CA ALA A 458 9.37 6.52 37.05
C ALA A 458 9.84 6.23 35.61
N ASP A 459 9.84 4.96 35.20
CA ASP A 459 10.22 4.57 33.84
C ASP A 459 9.19 5.03 32.82
N TYR A 460 7.90 4.95 33.16
CA TYR A 460 6.84 5.50 32.30
C TYR A 460 6.99 7.01 32.12
N ARG A 461 7.24 7.76 33.19
CA ARG A 461 7.43 9.23 33.12
C ARG A 461 8.66 9.59 32.28
N ALA A 462 9.77 8.86 32.42
CA ALA A 462 10.95 9.09 31.57
C ALA A 462 10.64 8.94 30.08
N TYR A 463 9.83 7.94 29.70
CA TYR A 463 9.33 7.82 28.33
C TYR A 463 8.34 8.93 27.96
N PHE A 464 7.36 9.19 28.82
CA PHE A 464 6.28 10.14 28.56
C PHE A 464 6.84 11.54 28.36
N ASP A 465 7.79 11.97 29.20
CA ASP A 465 8.43 13.29 29.17
C ASP A 465 9.28 13.49 27.90
N ALA A 466 9.72 12.42 27.24
CA ALA A 466 10.44 12.47 25.97
C ALA A 466 9.52 12.60 24.74
N LEU A 467 8.20 12.40 24.89
CA LEU A 467 7.24 12.60 23.80
C LEU A 467 7.05 14.10 23.51
N PRO A 468 6.61 14.50 22.30
CA PRO A 468 6.32 15.90 22.01
C PRO A 468 5.27 16.51 22.95
N ASP A 469 5.42 17.79 23.29
CA ASP A 469 4.54 18.51 24.22
C ASP A 469 3.05 18.38 23.85
N MET A 470 2.72 18.50 22.57
CA MET A 470 1.34 18.39 22.09
C MET A 470 0.73 16.99 22.33
N VAL A 471 1.54 15.93 22.23
CA VAL A 471 1.11 14.55 22.50
C VAL A 471 0.82 14.40 23.99
N ARG A 472 1.75 14.86 24.85
CA ARG A 472 1.60 14.79 26.30
C ARG A 472 0.37 15.59 26.77
N MET A 473 0.23 16.82 26.30
CA MET A 473 -0.89 17.70 26.67
C MET A 473 -2.24 17.13 26.26
N ALA A 474 -2.36 16.58 25.05
CA ALA A 474 -3.61 15.99 24.58
C ALA A 474 -3.97 14.69 25.33
N MET A 475 -2.97 13.84 25.62
CA MET A 475 -3.18 12.67 26.48
C MET A 475 -3.63 13.07 27.89
N CYS A 476 -2.93 14.01 28.52
CA CYS A 476 -3.31 14.50 29.85
C CYS A 476 -4.68 15.18 29.86
N GLY A 477 -4.99 15.96 28.82
CA GLY A 477 -6.27 16.65 28.69
C GLY A 477 -7.44 15.69 28.53
N ARG A 478 -7.24 14.53 27.89
CA ARG A 478 -8.28 13.52 27.69
C ARG A 478 -8.40 12.54 28.85
N TRP A 479 -7.29 12.10 29.42
CA TRP A 479 -7.23 10.95 30.33
C TRP A 479 -6.81 11.28 31.76
N GLY A 480 -6.38 12.52 32.04
CA GLY A 480 -5.89 12.91 33.36
C GLY A 480 -4.38 12.71 33.52
N GLN A 481 -3.92 12.47 34.73
CA GLN A 481 -2.54 12.11 34.99
C GLN A 481 -2.31 10.60 34.74
N PRO A 482 -1.05 10.16 34.54
CA PRO A 482 -0.73 8.74 34.41
C PRO A 482 -1.33 7.85 35.51
N GLU A 483 -1.42 8.39 36.73
CA GLU A 483 -1.95 7.71 37.91
C GLU A 483 -3.47 7.51 37.90
N ASP A 484 -4.19 8.25 37.06
CA ASP A 484 -5.64 8.14 36.89
C ASP A 484 -6.04 6.98 35.97
N ASP A 485 -5.06 6.35 35.30
CA ASP A 485 -5.32 5.25 34.37
C ASP A 485 -5.80 3.97 35.10
N PRO A 486 -6.83 3.27 34.59
CA PRO A 486 -7.34 2.04 35.21
C PRO A 486 -6.36 0.86 35.29
N PHE A 487 -5.26 0.88 34.54
CA PHE A 487 -4.18 -0.11 34.64
C PHE A 487 -3.09 0.30 35.63
N PHE A 488 -3.14 1.51 36.18
CA PHE A 488 -2.21 1.96 37.19
C PHE A 488 -2.65 1.53 38.60
N SER A 489 -1.75 0.87 39.33
CA SER A 489 -1.98 0.51 40.73
C SER A 489 -0.65 0.34 41.47
N ASN A 490 -0.63 0.65 42.77
CA ASN A 490 0.56 0.46 43.62
C ASN A 490 1.86 1.09 43.07
N GLY A 491 1.77 2.22 42.38
CA GLY A 491 2.93 2.94 41.83
C GLY A 491 3.44 2.43 40.49
N GLN A 492 2.73 1.49 39.84
CA GLN A 492 3.15 0.85 38.58
C GLN A 492 1.95 0.62 37.65
N PHE A 493 2.21 0.53 36.34
CA PHE A 493 1.24 0.06 35.36
C PHE A 493 1.25 -1.46 35.28
N ALA A 494 0.10 -2.08 35.49
CA ALA A 494 -0.13 -3.50 35.24
C ALA A 494 -0.28 -3.74 33.72
N LEU A 495 0.55 -4.60 33.14
CA LEU A 495 0.56 -4.83 31.70
C LEU A 495 -0.23 -6.09 31.33
N SER A 496 -1.06 -5.99 30.29
CA SER A 496 -1.80 -7.11 29.70
C SER A 496 -0.90 -8.01 28.86
N ALA A 497 0.17 -8.54 29.46
CA ALA A 497 1.16 -9.37 28.79
C ALA A 497 1.80 -10.38 29.76
N PHE A 498 2.36 -11.43 29.18
CA PHE A 498 3.18 -12.41 29.89
C PHE A 498 4.41 -12.80 29.05
N ARG A 499 5.42 -13.34 29.72
CA ARG A 499 6.71 -13.70 29.12
C ARG A 499 6.90 -15.21 29.09
N ILE A 500 7.45 -15.70 27.98
CA ILE A 500 7.79 -17.11 27.72
C ILE A 500 9.21 -17.17 27.13
N GLY A 501 10.22 -17.10 28.00
CA GLY A 501 11.63 -16.98 27.59
C GLY A 501 11.94 -15.59 27.03
N ASN A 502 12.46 -15.50 25.81
CA ASN A 502 12.72 -14.24 25.11
C ASN A 502 11.53 -13.76 24.26
N ILE A 503 10.36 -14.39 24.40
CA ILE A 503 9.14 -14.00 23.71
C ILE A 503 8.15 -13.42 24.71
N VAL A 504 7.45 -12.35 24.31
CA VAL A 504 6.33 -11.78 25.05
C VAL A 504 5.06 -11.98 24.26
N ILE A 505 4.00 -12.43 24.91
CA ILE A 505 2.65 -12.40 24.35
C ILE A 505 1.88 -11.30 25.07
N GLY A 506 1.34 -10.36 24.30
CA GLY A 506 0.57 -9.24 24.81
C GLY A 506 -0.81 -9.14 24.19
N LEU A 507 -1.78 -8.72 24.99
CA LEU A 507 -3.09 -8.28 24.50
C LEU A 507 -3.01 -6.78 24.23
N GLN A 508 -3.31 -6.36 23.00
CA GLN A 508 -3.26 -4.96 22.63
C GLN A 508 -4.22 -4.16 23.54
N PRO A 509 -3.73 -3.08 24.20
CA PRO A 509 -4.57 -2.27 25.06
C PRO A 509 -5.71 -1.61 24.29
N ALA A 510 -6.81 -1.34 24.99
CA ALA A 510 -7.95 -0.61 24.44
C ALA A 510 -7.56 0.83 24.08
N ARG A 511 -8.10 1.33 22.95
CA ARG A 511 -7.96 2.74 22.51
C ARG A 511 -8.58 3.76 23.48
N GLY A 512 -9.41 3.30 24.41
CA GLY A 512 -10.00 4.11 25.46
C GLY A 512 -10.74 3.26 26.49
N TYR A 513 -11.01 3.82 27.66
CA TYR A 513 -11.82 3.21 28.71
C TYR A 513 -13.09 4.04 28.96
N GLN A 514 -14.14 3.38 29.47
CA GLN A 514 -15.44 4.02 29.79
C GLN A 514 -16.12 4.73 28.60
N ILE A 515 -15.80 4.30 27.38
CA ILE A 515 -16.41 4.77 26.13
C ILE A 515 -16.98 3.58 25.36
N ASP A 516 -17.93 3.82 24.48
CA ASP A 516 -18.42 2.78 23.57
C ASP A 516 -17.31 2.38 22.58
N PRO A 517 -16.82 1.12 22.63
CA PRO A 517 -15.70 0.69 21.78
C PRO A 517 -16.03 0.69 20.29
N VAL A 518 -17.31 0.57 19.91
CA VAL A 518 -17.72 0.50 18.49
C VAL A 518 -17.65 1.88 17.83
N SER A 519 -18.23 2.90 18.46
CA SER A 519 -18.19 4.28 17.95
C SER A 519 -16.81 4.94 18.04
N SER A 520 -15.94 4.49 18.94
CA SER A 520 -14.63 5.11 19.17
C SER A 520 -13.45 4.45 18.45
N TYR A 521 -13.62 3.26 17.87
CA TYR A 521 -12.50 2.52 17.27
C TYR A 521 -11.88 3.24 16.07
N HIS A 522 -12.73 3.93 15.30
CA HIS A 522 -12.36 4.74 14.14
C HIS A 522 -12.41 6.25 14.41
N ASP A 523 -12.56 6.67 15.67
CA ASP A 523 -12.55 8.09 16.03
C ASP A 523 -11.15 8.67 15.76
N PRO A 524 -10.99 9.54 14.75
CA PRO A 524 -9.70 10.05 14.33
C PRO A 524 -9.05 10.95 15.39
N ASP A 525 -9.82 11.45 16.36
CA ASP A 525 -9.37 12.40 17.38
C ASP A 525 -9.12 11.75 18.74
N LEU A 526 -9.51 10.48 18.93
CA LEU A 526 -9.33 9.78 20.19
C LEU A 526 -7.87 9.34 20.41
N VAL A 527 -7.17 10.13 21.23
CA VAL A 527 -5.79 9.86 21.69
C VAL A 527 -5.73 8.64 22.62
N PRO A 528 -4.64 7.86 22.63
CA PRO A 528 -4.50 6.66 23.45
C PRO A 528 -4.36 7.00 24.96
N PRO A 529 -4.87 6.14 25.87
CA PRO A 529 -4.64 6.22 27.31
C PRO A 529 -3.18 6.04 27.73
N HIS A 530 -2.88 6.39 28.98
CA HIS A 530 -1.54 6.18 29.55
C HIS A 530 -1.15 4.70 29.63
N GLY A 531 -2.07 3.80 29.98
CA GLY A 531 -1.84 2.36 30.00
C GLY A 531 -1.52 1.76 28.62
N TYR A 532 -2.07 2.36 27.55
CA TYR A 532 -1.73 2.01 26.18
C TYR A 532 -0.27 2.39 25.87
N ALA A 533 0.11 3.61 26.22
CA ALA A 533 1.46 4.11 26.05
C ALA A 533 2.47 3.32 26.90
N ALA A 534 2.13 3.00 28.15
CA ALA A 534 2.95 2.20 29.06
C ALA A 534 3.25 0.81 28.50
N PHE A 535 2.25 0.15 27.90
CA PHE A 535 2.44 -1.15 27.26
C PHE A 535 3.50 -1.12 26.14
N TYR A 536 3.39 -0.17 25.20
CA TYR A 536 4.35 -0.06 24.11
C TYR A 536 5.71 0.48 24.56
N ALA A 537 5.73 1.38 25.54
CA ALA A 537 6.97 1.86 26.16
C ALA A 537 7.75 0.71 26.81
N TRP A 538 7.07 -0.14 27.58
CA TRP A 538 7.68 -1.32 28.21
C TRP A 538 8.25 -2.28 27.16
N LEU A 539 7.50 -2.57 26.10
CA LEU A 539 7.96 -3.44 25.01
C LEU A 539 9.24 -2.93 24.33
N ARG A 540 9.35 -1.61 24.16
CA ARG A 540 10.47 -0.96 23.46
C ARG A 540 11.68 -0.72 24.34
N LEU A 541 11.48 -0.30 25.58
CA LEU A 541 12.55 0.23 26.43
C LEU A 541 13.04 -0.79 27.46
N GLU A 542 12.13 -1.49 28.14
CA GLU A 542 12.49 -2.43 29.19
C GLU A 542 12.68 -3.84 28.63
N PHE A 543 11.68 -4.35 27.89
CA PHE A 543 11.82 -5.61 27.18
C PHE A 543 12.81 -5.49 26.00
N GLY A 544 12.91 -4.31 25.39
CA GLY A 544 13.84 -4.06 24.30
C GLY A 544 13.60 -4.97 23.10
N ALA A 545 12.35 -5.06 22.63
CA ALA A 545 11.95 -5.89 21.50
C ALA A 545 12.84 -5.62 20.27
N HIS A 546 13.36 -6.68 19.65
CA HIS A 546 14.03 -6.59 18.36
C HIS A 546 13.03 -6.54 17.21
N ALA A 547 11.86 -7.16 17.37
CA ALA A 547 10.74 -7.09 16.43
C ALA A 547 9.41 -7.21 17.18
N MET A 548 8.34 -6.67 16.59
CA MET A 548 6.98 -6.87 17.03
C MET A 548 6.15 -7.52 15.91
N LEU A 549 5.33 -8.51 16.30
CA LEU A 549 4.43 -9.26 15.44
C LEU A 549 3.00 -9.00 15.88
N HIS A 550 2.22 -8.26 15.10
CA HIS A 550 0.78 -8.15 15.33
C HIS A 550 0.06 -9.30 14.64
N MET A 551 -0.67 -10.12 15.39
CA MET A 551 -1.31 -11.32 14.86
C MET A 551 -2.77 -11.04 14.50
N GLY A 552 -3.04 -10.96 13.20
CA GLY A 552 -4.38 -10.90 12.63
C GLY A 552 -5.00 -9.50 12.62
N LYS A 553 -5.89 -9.31 11.65
CA LYS A 553 -6.73 -8.13 11.47
C LYS A 553 -7.82 -8.05 12.57
N HIS A 554 -7.99 -7.01 13.37
CA HIS A 554 -7.43 -5.64 13.33
C HIS A 554 -6.67 -5.27 14.59
N GLY A 555 -5.44 -4.82 14.43
CA GLY A 555 -4.81 -3.92 15.39
C GLY A 555 -5.52 -2.56 15.44
N ASN A 556 -5.31 -1.83 16.54
CA ASN A 556 -5.84 -0.47 16.71
C ASN A 556 -4.76 0.62 16.69
N MET A 557 -3.49 0.25 16.58
CA MET A 557 -2.33 1.14 16.74
C MET A 557 -2.12 2.00 15.49
N GLU A 558 -2.20 1.38 14.32
CA GLU A 558 -2.10 2.02 13.00
C GLU A 558 -3.22 3.03 12.76
N TRP A 559 -4.32 2.93 13.52
CA TRP A 559 -5.49 3.80 13.45
C TRP A 559 -5.47 4.96 14.46
N LEU A 560 -4.49 5.01 15.38
CA LEU A 560 -4.37 6.10 16.34
C LEU A 560 -4.24 7.46 15.64
N PRO A 561 -4.63 8.58 16.29
CA PRO A 561 -4.70 9.90 15.66
C PRO A 561 -3.39 10.34 15.00
N GLY A 562 -3.50 11.13 13.93
CA GLY A 562 -2.37 11.68 13.19
C GLY A 562 -2.52 11.56 11.67
N LYS A 563 -1.47 11.96 10.96
CA LYS A 563 -1.43 12.04 9.49
C LYS A 563 -1.71 10.69 8.82
N ALA A 564 -2.33 10.70 7.66
CA ALA A 564 -2.70 9.52 6.90
C ALA A 564 -1.49 8.65 6.51
N LEU A 565 -0.35 9.27 6.23
CA LEU A 565 0.95 8.63 5.99
C LEU A 565 2.08 9.64 6.21
N ALA A 566 3.34 9.22 6.04
CA ALA A 566 4.53 10.06 6.25
C ALA A 566 4.47 10.80 7.59
N LEU A 567 4.36 10.00 8.66
CA LEU A 567 4.06 10.48 10.01
C LEU A 567 5.10 11.47 10.54
N SER A 568 4.65 12.37 11.41
CA SER A 568 5.50 13.20 12.29
C SER A 568 5.64 12.54 13.68
N GLU A 569 6.55 13.05 14.52
CA GLU A 569 6.71 12.59 15.91
C GLU A 569 5.44 12.81 16.76
N ALA A 570 4.60 13.75 16.33
CA ALA A 570 3.32 14.04 16.96
C ALA A 570 2.20 13.05 16.57
N CYS A 571 2.45 12.16 15.61
CA CYS A 571 1.47 11.14 15.24
C CYS A 571 1.53 9.98 16.24
N TYR A 572 0.38 9.63 16.82
CA TYR A 572 0.31 8.66 17.90
C TYR A 572 0.76 7.24 17.52
N PRO A 573 0.53 6.71 16.29
CA PRO A 573 1.11 5.44 15.90
C PRO A 573 2.64 5.43 16.05
N GLU A 574 3.31 6.51 15.68
CA GLU A 574 4.76 6.66 15.83
C GLU A 574 5.17 6.86 17.29
N ALA A 575 4.49 7.76 18.01
CA ALA A 575 4.81 8.02 19.42
C ALA A 575 4.82 6.72 20.24
N MET A 576 3.80 5.87 20.03
CA MET A 576 3.67 4.59 20.73
C MET A 576 4.67 3.55 20.21
N PHE A 577 4.71 3.30 18.89
CA PHE A 577 5.41 2.15 18.32
C PHE A 577 6.89 2.40 18.00
N GLY A 578 7.23 3.65 17.69
CA GLY A 578 8.59 4.09 17.37
C GLY A 578 9.21 3.38 16.15
N PRO A 579 10.54 3.46 16.01
CA PRO A 579 11.28 2.88 14.88
C PRO A 579 11.53 1.38 15.05
N THR A 580 10.48 0.59 15.30
CA THR A 580 10.58 -0.85 15.56
C THR A 580 10.27 -1.68 14.30
N PRO A 581 11.04 -2.75 13.99
CA PRO A 581 10.68 -3.72 12.97
C PRO A 581 9.31 -4.36 13.26
N HIS A 582 8.43 -4.31 12.27
CA HIS A 582 7.03 -4.70 12.40
C HIS A 582 6.67 -5.74 11.36
N LEU A 583 6.28 -6.93 11.81
CA LEU A 583 5.71 -7.98 10.98
C LEU A 583 4.23 -8.11 11.30
N TYR A 584 3.40 -8.37 10.29
CA TYR A 584 1.96 -8.35 10.50
C TYR A 584 1.25 -9.38 9.61
N PRO A 585 0.99 -10.59 10.13
CA PRO A 585 0.06 -11.54 9.53
C PRO A 585 -1.31 -10.93 9.26
N PHE A 586 -1.70 -10.90 7.99
CA PHE A 586 -2.90 -10.18 7.54
C PHE A 586 -3.65 -10.95 6.44
N ILE A 587 -4.98 -10.84 6.39
CA ILE A 587 -5.76 -11.58 5.40
C ILE A 587 -5.54 -11.01 3.98
N VAL A 588 -5.26 -11.89 3.00
CA VAL A 588 -4.90 -11.50 1.63
C VAL A 588 -5.98 -10.67 0.90
N ASN A 589 -7.25 -10.83 1.30
CA ASN A 589 -8.39 -10.19 0.66
C ASN A 589 -8.81 -8.85 1.27
N ASP A 590 -8.00 -8.28 2.15
CA ASP A 590 -8.26 -6.97 2.73
C ASP A 590 -7.08 -5.98 2.56
N PRO A 591 -6.80 -5.57 1.31
CA PRO A 591 -5.70 -4.67 1.02
C PRO A 591 -5.79 -3.31 1.72
N GLY A 592 -7.00 -2.76 1.86
CA GLY A 592 -7.16 -1.39 2.36
C GLY A 592 -6.56 -1.20 3.75
N GLU A 593 -6.84 -2.13 4.66
CA GLU A 593 -6.41 -2.01 6.05
C GLU A 593 -4.97 -2.48 6.27
N GLY A 594 -4.52 -3.52 5.56
CA GLY A 594 -3.10 -3.88 5.59
C GLY A 594 -2.22 -2.76 5.04
N THR A 595 -2.70 -2.03 4.02
CA THR A 595 -2.01 -0.84 3.49
C THR A 595 -1.93 0.28 4.53
N GLN A 596 -2.95 0.46 5.38
CA GLN A 596 -2.88 1.40 6.49
C GLN A 596 -1.75 1.05 7.46
N ALA A 597 -1.61 -0.23 7.82
CA ALA A 597 -0.52 -0.70 8.67
C ALA A 597 0.87 -0.48 8.03
N LYS A 598 1.00 -0.75 6.71
CA LYS A 598 2.24 -0.45 5.96
C LYS A 598 2.60 1.03 6.04
N ARG A 599 1.62 1.92 5.85
CA ARG A 599 1.84 3.37 5.68
C ARG A 599 1.92 4.17 6.98
N ARG A 600 1.32 3.67 8.07
CA ARG A 600 1.29 4.34 9.39
C ARG A 600 2.10 3.62 10.48
N ALA A 601 2.58 2.41 10.22
CA ALA A 601 3.33 1.64 11.21
C ALA A 601 4.48 0.81 10.62
N GLN A 602 4.97 1.18 9.43
CA GLN A 602 6.07 0.53 8.72
C GLN A 602 5.99 -1.01 8.71
N ALA A 603 4.77 -1.55 8.61
CA ALA A 603 4.51 -2.97 8.67
C ALA A 603 5.02 -3.68 7.41
N VAL A 604 5.70 -4.82 7.61
CA VAL A 604 5.84 -5.87 6.60
C VAL A 604 4.64 -6.78 6.77
N ILE A 605 3.73 -6.73 5.80
CA ILE A 605 2.58 -7.62 5.80
C ILE A 605 3.07 -9.04 5.49
N ILE A 606 2.44 -10.02 6.11
CA ILE A 606 2.64 -11.42 5.74
C ILE A 606 1.25 -11.96 5.47
N ASP A 607 0.88 -11.97 4.20
CA ASP A 607 -0.48 -12.33 3.84
C ASP A 607 -0.78 -13.79 4.17
N HIS A 608 -2.03 -14.07 4.51
CA HIS A 608 -2.52 -15.41 4.80
C HIS A 608 -3.80 -15.70 4.05
N LEU A 609 -4.09 -16.99 3.87
CA LEU A 609 -5.30 -17.46 3.19
C LEU A 609 -6.57 -16.94 3.88
N THR A 610 -7.62 -16.77 3.07
CA THR A 610 -8.98 -16.64 3.59
C THR A 610 -9.42 -17.97 4.21
N PRO A 611 -10.39 -17.98 5.14
CA PRO A 611 -11.07 -19.21 5.56
C PRO A 611 -11.49 -20.06 4.37
N PRO A 612 -11.47 -21.39 4.50
CA PRO A 612 -12.06 -22.28 3.52
C PRO A 612 -13.52 -21.86 3.28
N MET A 613 -13.93 -21.87 2.02
CA MET A 613 -15.31 -21.58 1.64
C MET A 613 -16.06 -22.89 1.42
N THR A 614 -17.35 -22.91 1.75
CA THR A 614 -18.28 -24.00 1.43
C THR A 614 -19.66 -23.43 1.10
N ARG A 615 -20.58 -24.28 0.64
CA ARG A 615 -21.98 -23.92 0.45
C ARG A 615 -22.73 -23.87 1.78
N ALA A 616 -23.68 -22.97 1.91
CA ALA A 616 -24.45 -22.81 3.15
C ALA A 616 -25.32 -24.02 3.47
N GLU A 617 -25.83 -24.70 2.43
CA GLU A 617 -26.83 -25.77 2.53
C GLU A 617 -28.10 -25.33 3.28
N THR A 618 -29.08 -26.23 3.43
CA THR A 618 -30.30 -26.00 4.20
C THR A 618 -30.24 -26.73 5.55
N TYR A 619 -30.80 -26.12 6.60
CA TYR A 619 -30.88 -26.72 7.93
C TYR A 619 -32.12 -26.24 8.70
N GLY A 620 -32.54 -27.01 9.71
CA GLY A 620 -33.68 -26.66 10.56
C GLY A 620 -34.97 -26.42 9.76
N PRO A 621 -35.73 -25.34 10.04
CA PRO A 621 -36.96 -25.03 9.33
C PRO A 621 -36.82 -24.90 7.80
N LEU A 622 -35.64 -24.52 7.29
CA LEU A 622 -35.38 -24.42 5.85
C LEU A 622 -35.30 -25.79 5.19
N ALA A 623 -34.70 -26.78 5.86
CA ALA A 623 -34.65 -28.16 5.39
C ALA A 623 -36.04 -28.83 5.49
N ASP A 624 -36.81 -28.51 6.52
CA ASP A 624 -38.21 -28.94 6.63
C ASP A 624 -39.08 -28.34 5.53
N LEU A 625 -38.88 -27.06 5.19
CA LEU A 625 -39.55 -26.39 4.07
C LEU A 625 -39.15 -26.99 2.73
N GLU A 626 -37.86 -27.22 2.47
CA GLU A 626 -37.37 -27.88 1.25
C GLU A 626 -38.02 -29.25 1.07
N ARG A 627 -38.03 -30.08 2.13
CA ARG A 627 -38.70 -31.39 2.12
C ARG A 627 -40.21 -31.28 1.82
N LEU A 628 -40.89 -30.29 2.40
CA LEU A 628 -42.33 -30.09 2.17
C LEU A 628 -42.61 -29.60 0.73
N VAL A 629 -41.77 -28.72 0.19
CA VAL A 629 -41.83 -28.23 -1.20
C VAL A 629 -41.57 -29.40 -2.17
N ASP A 630 -40.62 -30.27 -1.87
CA ASP A 630 -40.37 -31.50 -2.63
C ASP A 630 -41.59 -32.42 -2.66
N GLU A 631 -42.16 -32.70 -1.49
CA GLU A 631 -43.36 -33.51 -1.35
C GLU A 631 -44.56 -32.89 -2.07
N TYR A 632 -44.67 -31.56 -2.07
CA TYR A 632 -45.72 -30.82 -2.78
C TYR A 632 -45.64 -31.05 -4.29
N TYR A 633 -44.44 -30.93 -4.88
CA TYR A 633 -44.24 -31.13 -6.31
C TYR A 633 -44.32 -32.61 -6.73
N GLU A 634 -43.97 -33.56 -5.85
CA GLU A 634 -44.23 -34.99 -6.08
C GLU A 634 -45.74 -35.31 -6.11
N ALA A 635 -46.53 -34.64 -5.26
CA ALA A 635 -47.98 -34.79 -5.22
C ALA A 635 -48.69 -34.04 -6.36
N ALA A 636 -48.06 -32.99 -6.91
CA ALA A 636 -48.59 -32.17 -7.99
C ALA A 636 -48.81 -33.01 -9.26
N GLY A 637 -50.08 -33.19 -9.63
CA GLY A 637 -50.50 -34.00 -10.79
C GLY A 637 -50.92 -35.44 -10.47
N VAL A 638 -50.76 -35.91 -9.23
CA VAL A 638 -51.11 -37.28 -8.80
C VAL A 638 -52.14 -37.31 -7.68
N ASP A 639 -52.07 -36.37 -6.71
CA ASP A 639 -53.03 -36.27 -5.59
C ASP A 639 -53.37 -34.82 -5.22
N PRO A 640 -54.42 -34.23 -5.83
CA PRO A 640 -54.84 -32.85 -5.58
C PRO A 640 -55.26 -32.55 -4.13
N ARG A 641 -55.65 -33.57 -3.35
CA ARG A 641 -56.03 -33.38 -1.94
C ARG A 641 -54.79 -33.18 -1.08
N ARG A 642 -53.72 -33.93 -1.35
CA ARG A 642 -52.44 -33.81 -0.66
C ARG A 642 -51.74 -32.50 -0.96
N VAL A 643 -51.78 -32.03 -2.22
CA VAL A 643 -51.24 -30.73 -2.66
C VAL A 643 -51.80 -29.58 -1.81
N ARG A 644 -53.11 -29.53 -1.58
CA ARG A 644 -53.73 -28.45 -0.77
C ARG A 644 -53.23 -28.45 0.68
N VAL A 645 -53.08 -29.63 1.28
CA VAL A 645 -52.59 -29.75 2.67
C VAL A 645 -51.13 -29.30 2.75
N LEU A 646 -50.30 -29.74 1.81
CA LEU A 646 -48.89 -29.38 1.73
C LEU A 646 -48.71 -27.88 1.47
N GLY A 647 -49.49 -27.28 0.58
CA GLY A 647 -49.46 -25.83 0.33
C GLY A 647 -49.80 -25.00 1.57
N GLU A 648 -50.85 -25.36 2.30
CA GLU A 648 -51.22 -24.71 3.57
C GLU A 648 -50.13 -24.87 4.65
N GLU A 649 -49.44 -26.01 4.68
CA GLU A 649 -48.37 -26.29 5.64
C GLU A 649 -47.09 -25.51 5.30
N ILE A 650 -46.69 -25.50 4.02
CA ILE A 650 -45.54 -24.73 3.51
C ILE A 650 -45.72 -23.24 3.81
N LEU A 651 -46.87 -22.66 3.46
CA LEU A 651 -47.11 -21.22 3.67
C LEU A 651 -47.17 -20.86 5.16
N ARG A 652 -47.75 -21.73 6.00
CA ARG A 652 -47.78 -21.52 7.45
C ARG A 652 -46.38 -21.56 8.05
N LEU A 653 -45.56 -22.55 7.66
CA LEU A 653 -44.19 -22.68 8.13
C LEU A 653 -43.35 -21.48 7.67
N THR A 654 -43.52 -21.04 6.42
CA THR A 654 -42.90 -19.83 5.84
C THR A 654 -43.18 -18.57 6.66
N VAL A 655 -44.45 -18.31 7.00
CA VAL A 655 -44.84 -17.15 7.82
C VAL A 655 -44.33 -17.28 9.25
N SER A 656 -44.40 -18.47 9.85
CA SER A 656 -43.93 -18.69 11.22
C SER A 656 -42.41 -18.52 11.37
N ALA A 657 -41.67 -18.78 10.29
CA ALA A 657 -40.23 -18.57 10.20
C ALA A 657 -39.85 -17.12 9.81
N GLY A 658 -40.83 -16.28 9.42
CA GLY A 658 -40.62 -14.91 8.96
C GLY A 658 -40.09 -14.78 7.52
N LEU A 659 -39.99 -15.90 6.79
CA LEU A 659 -39.40 -15.99 5.46
C LEU A 659 -40.27 -15.36 4.38
N ASP A 660 -41.55 -15.16 4.65
CA ASP A 660 -42.48 -14.46 3.75
C ASP A 660 -42.01 -13.04 3.44
N ARG A 661 -41.42 -12.36 4.44
CA ARG A 661 -40.86 -11.02 4.26
C ARG A 661 -39.56 -11.03 3.48
N ASP A 662 -38.69 -12.01 3.75
CA ASP A 662 -37.39 -12.14 3.09
C ASP A 662 -37.53 -12.55 1.61
N CYS A 663 -38.52 -13.39 1.28
CA CYS A 663 -38.86 -13.80 -0.09
C CYS A 663 -39.59 -12.70 -0.89
N GLY A 664 -39.97 -11.59 -0.25
CA GLY A 664 -40.81 -10.56 -0.87
C GLY A 664 -42.20 -11.08 -1.29
N ILE A 665 -42.77 -11.98 -0.49
CA ILE A 665 -44.13 -12.48 -0.68
C ILE A 665 -45.13 -11.39 -0.26
N LEU A 666 -45.96 -10.96 -1.20
CA LEU A 666 -46.99 -9.94 -0.99
C LEU A 666 -48.33 -10.60 -0.64
N PRO A 667 -49.20 -9.91 0.14
CA PRO A 667 -50.53 -10.43 0.48
C PRO A 667 -51.42 -10.76 -0.74
N GLU A 668 -51.20 -10.06 -1.85
CA GLU A 668 -51.92 -10.21 -3.11
C GLU A 668 -51.37 -11.28 -4.06
N ASP A 669 -50.21 -11.89 -3.75
CA ASP A 669 -49.63 -12.94 -4.59
C ASP A 669 -50.51 -14.21 -4.59
N GLY A 670 -50.66 -14.83 -5.77
CA GLY A 670 -51.30 -16.14 -5.90
C GLY A 670 -50.49 -17.25 -5.23
N GLU A 671 -51.12 -18.36 -4.86
CA GLU A 671 -50.47 -19.48 -4.16
C GLU A 671 -49.24 -20.02 -4.90
N ASP A 672 -49.33 -20.20 -6.22
CA ASP A 672 -48.21 -20.66 -7.06
C ASP A 672 -47.05 -19.66 -7.10
N ASP A 673 -47.33 -18.35 -7.14
CA ASP A 673 -46.30 -17.30 -7.14
C ASP A 673 -45.57 -17.26 -5.79
N ARG A 674 -46.31 -17.47 -4.69
CA ARG A 674 -45.74 -17.51 -3.33
C ARG A 674 -44.81 -18.71 -3.16
N LEU A 675 -45.22 -19.88 -3.66
CA LEU A 675 -44.40 -21.09 -3.64
C LEU A 675 -43.16 -20.96 -4.52
N ALA A 676 -43.28 -20.35 -5.70
CA ALA A 676 -42.13 -20.12 -6.59
C ALA A 676 -41.11 -19.13 -5.99
N LYS A 677 -41.58 -18.04 -5.36
CA LYS A 677 -40.72 -17.08 -4.64
C LYS A 677 -39.97 -17.76 -3.49
N LEU A 678 -40.66 -18.59 -2.73
CA LEU A 678 -40.08 -19.36 -1.63
C LEU A 678 -39.03 -20.35 -2.13
N ASP A 679 -39.37 -21.16 -3.14
CA ASP A 679 -38.46 -22.15 -3.73
C ASP A 679 -37.18 -21.51 -4.28
N ASN A 680 -37.32 -20.38 -5.00
CA ASN A 680 -36.17 -19.61 -5.48
C ASN A 680 -35.29 -19.12 -4.31
N TYR A 681 -35.90 -18.58 -3.25
CA TYR A 681 -35.17 -18.07 -2.08
C TYR A 681 -34.46 -19.18 -1.31
N LEU A 682 -35.09 -20.35 -1.13
CA LEU A 682 -34.49 -21.52 -0.48
C LEU A 682 -33.27 -22.02 -1.26
N CYS A 683 -33.38 -22.09 -2.59
CA CYS A 683 -32.27 -22.45 -3.47
C CYS A 683 -31.14 -21.42 -3.42
N GLU A 684 -31.47 -20.11 -3.48
CA GLU A 684 -30.47 -19.03 -3.34
C GLU A 684 -29.68 -19.15 -2.04
N LEU A 685 -30.37 -19.32 -0.90
CA LEU A 685 -29.72 -19.49 0.39
C LEU A 685 -28.82 -20.73 0.43
N LYS A 686 -29.30 -21.88 -0.06
CA LYS A 686 -28.55 -23.15 -0.09
C LYS A 686 -27.23 -23.02 -0.85
N GLU A 687 -27.24 -22.30 -1.97
CA GLU A 687 -26.09 -22.12 -2.87
C GLU A 687 -25.14 -20.99 -2.47
N LEU A 688 -25.47 -20.19 -1.43
CA LEU A 688 -24.58 -19.13 -0.95
C LEU A 688 -23.24 -19.68 -0.47
N GLN A 689 -22.15 -19.02 -0.87
CA GLN A 689 -20.81 -19.35 -0.41
C GLN A 689 -20.55 -18.70 0.97
N ILE A 690 -20.35 -19.52 1.97
CA ILE A 690 -20.03 -19.13 3.35
C ILE A 690 -18.66 -19.66 3.76
N ARG A 691 -18.16 -19.21 4.91
CA ARG A 691 -16.89 -19.69 5.47
C ARG A 691 -17.14 -20.98 6.26
N ASP A 692 -16.37 -22.04 5.99
CA ASP A 692 -16.39 -23.31 6.71
C ASP A 692 -15.37 -23.32 7.87
N GLY A 693 -15.52 -22.34 8.77
CA GLY A 693 -14.62 -22.13 9.90
C GLY A 693 -13.67 -20.94 9.73
N LEU A 694 -12.46 -21.07 10.29
CA LEU A 694 -11.42 -20.04 10.31
C LEU A 694 -10.14 -20.59 9.68
N HIS A 695 -9.35 -19.71 9.07
CA HIS A 695 -7.98 -20.06 8.69
C HIS A 695 -7.11 -20.20 9.95
N ILE A 696 -6.17 -21.15 9.95
CA ILE A 696 -5.15 -21.27 10.99
C ILE A 696 -3.82 -20.88 10.33
N PHE A 697 -3.21 -19.79 10.78
CA PHE A 697 -1.94 -19.32 10.21
C PHE A 697 -0.90 -20.44 10.23
N GLY A 698 -0.31 -20.72 9.07
CA GLY A 698 0.64 -21.79 8.88
C GLY A 698 0.05 -23.15 8.50
N THR A 699 -1.25 -23.24 8.21
CA THR A 699 -1.93 -24.52 7.89
C THR A 699 -2.80 -24.37 6.64
N SER A 700 -2.43 -25.07 5.56
CA SER A 700 -3.27 -25.15 4.36
C SER A 700 -4.47 -26.08 4.59
N PRO A 701 -5.63 -25.79 3.97
CA PRO A 701 -6.82 -26.64 4.09
C PRO A 701 -6.57 -28.03 3.52
N GLN A 702 -7.27 -29.02 4.08
CA GLN A 702 -7.17 -30.44 3.69
C GLN A 702 -8.58 -31.06 3.55
N GLY A 703 -8.65 -32.23 2.92
CA GLY A 703 -9.90 -32.98 2.77
C GLY A 703 -11.02 -32.14 2.13
N ARG A 704 -12.22 -32.16 2.73
CA ARG A 704 -13.39 -31.43 2.22
C ARG A 704 -13.15 -29.92 2.13
N GLN A 705 -12.52 -29.31 3.13
CA GLN A 705 -12.24 -27.86 3.13
C GLN A 705 -11.37 -27.44 1.94
N LEU A 706 -10.40 -28.29 1.54
CA LEU A 706 -9.59 -28.04 0.36
C LEU A 706 -10.42 -28.16 -0.92
N THR A 707 -11.22 -29.21 -1.04
CA THR A 707 -12.09 -29.43 -2.21
C THR A 707 -13.05 -28.26 -2.40
N ASP A 708 -13.79 -27.90 -1.36
CA ASP A 708 -14.81 -26.86 -1.43
C ASP A 708 -14.17 -25.49 -1.74
N LEU A 709 -13.00 -25.18 -1.15
CA LEU A 709 -12.27 -23.97 -1.50
C LEU A 709 -11.81 -23.97 -2.97
N LEU A 710 -11.27 -25.08 -3.47
CA LEU A 710 -10.82 -25.17 -4.87
C LEU A 710 -11.98 -25.01 -5.85
N VAL A 711 -13.13 -25.62 -5.57
CA VAL A 711 -14.37 -25.38 -6.35
C VAL A 711 -14.72 -23.90 -6.34
N ALA A 712 -14.72 -23.25 -5.16
CA ALA A 712 -15.00 -21.82 -5.05
C ALA A 712 -14.01 -20.94 -5.85
N LEU A 713 -12.74 -21.32 -5.94
CA LEU A 713 -11.71 -20.60 -6.71
C LEU A 713 -11.92 -20.69 -8.22
N VAL A 714 -12.44 -21.81 -8.72
CA VAL A 714 -12.73 -22.00 -10.16
C VAL A 714 -14.19 -21.81 -10.53
N ARG A 715 -15.04 -21.43 -9.57
CA ARG A 715 -16.48 -21.20 -9.77
C ARG A 715 -16.76 -20.06 -10.74
N VAL A 716 -16.05 -18.94 -10.61
CA VAL A 716 -16.18 -17.76 -11.48
C VAL A 716 -15.09 -17.75 -12.57
N PRO A 717 -15.34 -17.14 -13.74
CA PRO A 717 -14.30 -16.96 -14.74
C PRO A 717 -13.15 -16.11 -14.20
N ARG A 718 -11.93 -16.43 -14.63
CA ARG A 718 -10.68 -15.73 -14.32
C ARG A 718 -10.16 -15.05 -15.58
N GLY A 719 -9.34 -14.01 -15.46
CA GLY A 719 -8.73 -13.35 -16.63
C GLY A 719 -9.74 -13.04 -17.75
N ALA A 720 -9.51 -13.59 -18.95
CA ALA A 720 -10.41 -13.47 -20.10
C ALA A 720 -11.63 -14.41 -20.07
N GLY A 721 -11.66 -15.39 -19.15
CA GLY A 721 -12.76 -16.35 -18.98
C GLY A 721 -12.77 -17.50 -19.98
N GLU A 722 -11.65 -17.76 -20.66
CA GLU A 722 -11.53 -18.77 -21.72
C GLU A 722 -10.59 -19.92 -21.32
N GLY A 723 -10.78 -21.09 -21.92
CA GLY A 723 -9.91 -22.25 -21.70
C GLY A 723 -9.80 -22.66 -20.23
N GLY A 724 -8.58 -22.75 -19.70
CA GLY A 724 -8.30 -23.08 -18.30
C GLY A 724 -8.78 -22.02 -17.30
N ASP A 725 -9.07 -20.81 -17.76
CA ASP A 725 -9.57 -19.69 -16.96
C ASP A 725 -11.11 -19.58 -16.94
N ALA A 726 -11.81 -20.47 -17.65
CA ALA A 726 -13.27 -20.51 -17.64
C ALA A 726 -13.83 -20.92 -16.26
N SER A 727 -15.11 -20.59 -16.03
CA SER A 727 -15.85 -21.11 -14.87
C SER A 727 -16.02 -22.62 -14.99
N LEU A 728 -15.67 -23.38 -13.94
CA LEU A 728 -15.88 -24.83 -13.91
C LEU A 728 -17.37 -25.18 -14.04
N ILE A 729 -18.23 -24.44 -13.34
CA ILE A 729 -19.68 -24.71 -13.32
C ILE A 729 -20.31 -24.45 -14.70
N ARG A 730 -19.90 -23.37 -15.38
CA ARG A 730 -20.35 -23.11 -16.76
C ARG A 730 -19.77 -24.12 -17.75
N ALA A 731 -18.50 -24.50 -17.61
CA ALA A 731 -17.87 -25.51 -18.46
C ALA A 731 -18.57 -26.88 -18.34
N LEU A 732 -18.93 -27.28 -17.11
CA LEU A 732 -19.72 -28.48 -16.86
C LEU A 732 -21.10 -28.40 -17.52
N ALA A 733 -21.80 -27.27 -17.39
CA ALA A 733 -23.11 -27.08 -18.01
C ALA A 733 -23.02 -27.19 -19.55
N GLU A 734 -22.00 -26.58 -20.16
CA GLU A 734 -21.79 -26.64 -21.60
C GLU A 734 -21.47 -28.06 -22.09
N ASP A 735 -20.50 -28.72 -21.46
CA ASP A 735 -20.09 -30.09 -21.84
C ASP A 735 -21.20 -31.14 -21.55
N ALA A 736 -22.04 -30.90 -20.53
CA ALA A 736 -23.21 -31.71 -20.23
C ALA A 736 -24.39 -31.49 -21.20
N GLY A 737 -24.27 -30.54 -22.13
CA GLY A 737 -25.26 -30.26 -23.18
C GLY A 737 -26.34 -29.23 -22.80
N PHE A 738 -26.15 -28.45 -21.74
CA PHE A 738 -27.03 -27.31 -21.41
C PHE A 738 -26.65 -26.03 -22.17
N GLY A 739 -25.41 -25.93 -22.67
CA GLY A 739 -24.86 -24.74 -23.35
C GLY A 739 -25.47 -24.40 -24.72
N SER A 740 -26.22 -25.31 -25.34
CA SER A 740 -26.95 -25.04 -26.60
C SER A 740 -28.23 -24.23 -26.41
N ARG A 741 -28.58 -23.87 -25.18
CA ARG A 741 -29.72 -23.03 -24.82
C ARG A 741 -29.20 -21.62 -24.59
N ALA A 742 -29.60 -20.66 -25.42
CA ALA A 742 -29.06 -19.30 -25.43
C ALA A 742 -29.25 -18.52 -24.11
N ASP A 743 -30.02 -19.05 -23.15
CA ASP A 743 -30.48 -18.35 -21.96
C ASP A 743 -30.19 -19.07 -20.61
N PHE A 744 -29.36 -20.13 -20.57
CA PHE A 744 -28.99 -20.77 -19.29
C PHE A 744 -27.56 -20.45 -18.86
N ASP A 745 -27.43 -19.60 -17.84
CA ASP A 745 -26.20 -19.42 -17.08
C ASP A 745 -26.39 -20.00 -15.67
N PRO A 746 -25.67 -21.06 -15.27
CA PRO A 746 -25.81 -21.66 -13.94
C PRO A 746 -25.40 -20.72 -12.78
N LEU A 747 -24.77 -19.58 -13.07
CA LEU A 747 -24.41 -18.56 -12.08
C LEU A 747 -25.31 -17.32 -12.11
N ASP A 748 -26.24 -17.22 -13.06
CA ASP A 748 -27.14 -16.07 -13.27
C ASP A 748 -28.48 -16.55 -13.84
N CYS A 749 -29.15 -17.47 -13.12
CA CYS A 749 -30.47 -17.98 -13.48
C CYS A 749 -31.45 -17.86 -12.31
N ARG A 750 -32.75 -17.89 -12.61
CA ARG A 750 -33.79 -18.02 -11.59
C ARG A 750 -33.96 -19.50 -11.26
N PHE A 751 -33.70 -19.87 -10.01
CA PHE A 751 -33.64 -21.29 -9.62
C PHE A 751 -34.99 -21.99 -9.73
N SER A 752 -36.10 -21.28 -9.52
CA SER A 752 -37.46 -21.82 -9.63
C SER A 752 -37.90 -22.11 -11.07
N ASP A 753 -37.17 -21.64 -12.09
CA ASP A 753 -37.57 -21.84 -13.49
C ASP A 753 -37.46 -23.33 -13.89
N PRO A 754 -38.37 -23.83 -14.74
CA PRO A 754 -38.42 -25.25 -15.09
C PRO A 754 -37.19 -25.68 -15.92
N CYS A 755 -36.60 -26.81 -15.54
CA CYS A 755 -35.48 -27.38 -16.29
C CYS A 755 -35.97 -28.23 -17.47
N ALA A 756 -35.67 -27.77 -18.69
CA ALA A 756 -35.72 -28.58 -19.90
C ALA A 756 -34.29 -28.76 -20.43
N GLY A 757 -33.74 -29.96 -20.30
CA GLY A 757 -32.35 -30.25 -20.66
C GLY A 757 -31.99 -31.73 -20.55
N PRO A 758 -30.79 -32.12 -21.02
CA PRO A 758 -30.27 -33.47 -20.85
C PRO A 758 -30.11 -33.81 -19.36
N ARG A 759 -30.19 -35.09 -19.01
CA ARG A 759 -29.95 -35.58 -17.64
C ARG A 759 -28.82 -36.61 -17.65
N PRO A 760 -27.55 -36.18 -17.76
CA PRO A 760 -26.42 -37.08 -17.83
C PRO A 760 -26.34 -37.94 -16.56
N ALA A 761 -26.10 -39.25 -16.71
CA ALA A 761 -26.04 -40.17 -15.57
C ALA A 761 -24.92 -39.80 -14.56
N ILE A 762 -23.86 -39.13 -15.03
CA ILE A 762 -22.76 -38.65 -14.17
C ILE A 762 -23.21 -37.59 -13.16
N MET A 763 -24.33 -36.90 -13.40
CA MET A 763 -24.92 -35.90 -12.49
C MET A 763 -25.92 -36.50 -11.49
N GLY A 764 -26.04 -37.83 -11.44
CA GLY A 764 -26.95 -38.53 -10.53
C GLY A 764 -28.33 -38.86 -11.13
N PRO A 765 -29.27 -39.37 -10.31
CA PRO A 765 -30.56 -39.83 -10.77
C PRO A 765 -31.46 -38.68 -11.27
N ALA A 766 -32.31 -38.99 -12.26
CA ALA A 766 -33.29 -38.06 -12.82
C ALA A 766 -34.49 -37.77 -11.88
N ALA A 767 -34.66 -38.58 -10.84
CA ALA A 767 -35.69 -38.36 -9.82
C ALA A 767 -35.40 -37.05 -9.05
N GLY A 768 -36.44 -36.25 -8.82
CA GLY A 768 -36.33 -34.96 -8.12
C GLY A 768 -35.63 -33.85 -8.93
N TRP A 769 -35.40 -34.01 -10.24
CA TRP A 769 -34.77 -33.00 -11.10
C TRP A 769 -35.82 -32.19 -11.88
N ARG A 770 -36.31 -31.11 -11.28
CA ARG A 770 -37.45 -30.31 -11.72
C ARG A 770 -37.04 -28.93 -12.24
N SER A 771 -36.15 -28.25 -11.53
CA SER A 771 -35.87 -26.83 -11.72
C SER A 771 -34.44 -26.57 -12.20
N LEU A 772 -34.15 -25.32 -12.60
CA LEU A 772 -32.79 -24.89 -12.87
C LEU A 772 -31.93 -24.93 -11.59
N GLY A 773 -32.51 -24.69 -10.41
CA GLY A 773 -31.86 -24.90 -9.11
C GLY A 773 -31.36 -26.32 -8.92
N ASP A 774 -32.21 -27.32 -9.19
CA ASP A 774 -31.85 -28.75 -9.13
C ASP A 774 -30.67 -29.09 -10.07
N THR A 775 -30.56 -28.38 -11.19
CA THR A 775 -29.45 -28.52 -12.16
C THR A 775 -28.15 -27.95 -11.59
N VAL A 776 -28.22 -26.75 -11.02
CA VAL A 776 -27.07 -26.08 -10.41
C VAL A 776 -26.53 -26.87 -9.23
N GLU A 777 -27.40 -27.37 -8.35
CA GLU A 777 -27.01 -28.23 -7.24
C GLU A 777 -26.19 -29.44 -7.72
N ARG A 778 -26.69 -30.14 -8.76
CA ARG A 778 -26.00 -31.31 -9.33
C ARG A 778 -24.69 -30.96 -10.01
N LEU A 779 -24.59 -29.79 -10.64
CA LEU A 779 -23.35 -29.29 -11.22
C LEU A 779 -22.30 -29.02 -10.13
N GLU A 780 -22.70 -28.40 -9.02
CA GLU A 780 -21.83 -28.11 -7.87
C GLU A 780 -21.37 -29.40 -7.18
N ILE A 781 -22.26 -30.38 -6.98
CA ILE A 781 -21.91 -31.72 -6.45
C ILE A 781 -20.90 -32.42 -7.37
N LEU A 782 -21.17 -32.41 -8.69
CA LEU A 782 -20.27 -33.02 -9.66
C LEU A 782 -18.90 -32.31 -9.68
N ALA A 783 -18.88 -30.99 -9.62
CA ALA A 783 -17.64 -30.22 -9.51
C ALA A 783 -16.83 -30.63 -8.28
N GLY A 784 -17.47 -30.76 -7.11
CA GLY A 784 -16.84 -31.26 -5.89
C GLY A 784 -16.25 -32.66 -6.05
N GLN A 785 -16.97 -33.58 -6.70
CA GLN A 785 -16.48 -34.95 -6.95
C GLN A 785 -15.29 -35.00 -7.92
N LEU A 786 -15.33 -34.21 -8.98
CA LEU A 786 -14.24 -34.11 -9.95
C LEU A 786 -12.99 -33.48 -9.32
N VAL A 787 -13.16 -32.40 -8.55
CA VAL A 787 -12.06 -31.72 -7.83
C VAL A 787 -11.53 -32.59 -6.69
N ALA A 788 -12.36 -33.39 -6.02
CA ALA A 788 -11.88 -34.36 -5.03
C ALA A 788 -11.14 -35.57 -5.66
N GLY A 789 -11.22 -35.74 -6.98
CA GLY A 789 -10.68 -36.90 -7.69
C GLY A 789 -11.46 -38.19 -7.45
N THR A 790 -12.69 -38.12 -6.92
CA THR A 790 -13.55 -39.31 -6.73
C THR A 790 -14.23 -39.73 -8.03
N LEU A 791 -14.38 -38.81 -8.98
CA LEU A 791 -14.80 -39.05 -10.35
C LEU A 791 -13.81 -38.46 -11.34
N SER A 792 -13.85 -38.94 -12.58
CA SER A 792 -13.10 -38.36 -13.70
C SER A 792 -14.07 -37.83 -14.76
N PRO A 793 -13.76 -36.69 -15.39
CA PRO A 793 -14.63 -36.15 -16.44
C PRO A 793 -14.56 -37.05 -17.68
N PRO A 794 -15.67 -37.19 -18.44
CA PRO A 794 -15.66 -37.84 -19.75
C PRO A 794 -14.59 -37.27 -20.70
N SER A 795 -14.08 -38.10 -21.61
CA SER A 795 -12.95 -37.73 -22.47
C SER A 795 -13.26 -36.58 -23.43
N ASP A 796 -14.53 -36.46 -23.83
CA ASP A 796 -15.11 -35.47 -24.74
C ASP A 796 -15.50 -34.15 -24.06
N TRP A 797 -15.39 -34.06 -22.72
CA TRP A 797 -15.65 -32.84 -21.95
C TRP A 797 -14.43 -31.91 -21.95
N HIS A 798 -14.12 -31.36 -23.13
CA HIS A 798 -12.90 -30.61 -23.37
C HIS A 798 -12.79 -29.33 -22.52
N ARG A 799 -13.91 -28.64 -22.26
CA ARG A 799 -13.93 -27.38 -21.51
C ARG A 799 -13.68 -27.63 -20.03
N THR A 800 -14.40 -28.60 -19.46
CA THR A 800 -14.25 -29.05 -18.06
C THR A 800 -12.82 -29.53 -17.81
N ARG A 801 -12.26 -30.35 -18.73
CA ARG A 801 -10.89 -30.86 -18.61
C ARG A 801 -9.84 -29.76 -18.66
N ALA A 802 -10.05 -28.69 -19.45
CA ALA A 802 -9.14 -27.56 -19.49
C ALA A 802 -9.09 -26.83 -18.13
N VAL A 803 -10.25 -26.55 -17.52
CA VAL A 803 -10.32 -25.91 -16.20
C VAL A 803 -9.70 -26.79 -15.11
N LEU A 804 -10.01 -28.10 -15.11
CA LEU A 804 -9.43 -29.04 -14.15
C LEU A 804 -7.91 -29.17 -14.31
N ALA A 805 -7.37 -29.11 -15.53
CA ALA A 805 -5.93 -29.14 -15.76
C ALA A 805 -5.23 -27.93 -15.12
N THR A 806 -5.74 -26.71 -15.31
CA THR A 806 -5.22 -25.51 -14.63
C THR A 806 -5.38 -25.60 -13.12
N LEU A 807 -6.50 -26.13 -12.63
CA LEU A 807 -6.72 -26.34 -11.20
C LEU A 807 -5.64 -27.26 -10.59
N GLU A 808 -5.33 -28.38 -11.24
CA GLU A 808 -4.34 -29.34 -10.74
C GLU A 808 -2.88 -28.87 -10.90
N CYS A 809 -2.55 -28.20 -12.00
CA CYS A 809 -1.19 -27.76 -12.28
C CYS A 809 -0.79 -26.49 -11.50
N ASP A 810 -1.72 -25.56 -11.32
CA ASP A 810 -1.38 -24.20 -10.85
C ASP A 810 -2.07 -23.86 -9.52
N ILE A 811 -3.39 -24.05 -9.43
CA ILE A 811 -4.20 -23.54 -8.31
C ILE A 811 -4.05 -24.41 -7.05
N ARG A 812 -4.22 -25.73 -7.16
CA ARG A 812 -4.11 -26.67 -6.03
C ARG A 812 -2.72 -26.61 -5.39
N PRO A 813 -1.60 -26.64 -6.14
CA PRO A 813 -0.27 -26.49 -5.54
C PRO A 813 -0.08 -25.16 -4.81
N ALA A 814 -0.59 -24.04 -5.36
CA ALA A 814 -0.48 -22.73 -4.71
C ALA A 814 -1.26 -22.65 -3.38
N VAL A 815 -2.46 -23.25 -3.31
CA VAL A 815 -3.22 -23.37 -2.05
C VAL A 815 -2.50 -24.29 -1.05
N ALA A 816 -2.00 -25.44 -1.51
CA ALA A 816 -1.30 -26.40 -0.67
C ALA A 816 0.01 -25.83 -0.07
N ALA A 817 0.73 -24.98 -0.83
CA ALA A 817 1.97 -24.36 -0.38
C ALA A 817 1.78 -23.17 0.58
N SER A 818 0.57 -22.59 0.63
CA SER A 818 0.30 -21.34 1.34
C SER A 818 0.61 -21.40 2.85
N GLY A 819 0.18 -22.43 3.58
CA GLY A 819 0.45 -22.54 5.01
C GLY A 819 1.94 -22.63 5.33
N GLU A 820 2.72 -23.40 4.58
CA GLU A 820 4.17 -23.44 4.79
C GLU A 820 4.86 -22.12 4.44
N ALA A 821 4.41 -21.46 3.36
CA ALA A 821 4.91 -20.17 2.93
C ALA A 821 4.63 -19.05 3.95
N GLU A 822 3.46 -19.04 4.58
CA GLU A 822 3.07 -18.13 5.67
C GLU A 822 4.08 -18.18 6.83
N ILE A 823 4.42 -19.37 7.33
CA ILE A 823 5.41 -19.55 8.42
C ILE A 823 6.81 -19.19 7.95
N ALA A 824 7.19 -19.62 6.74
CA ALA A 824 8.50 -19.31 6.18
C ALA A 824 8.72 -17.79 6.06
N ALA A 825 7.70 -17.04 5.67
CA ALA A 825 7.76 -15.58 5.55
C ALA A 825 7.89 -14.87 6.90
N VAL A 826 7.17 -15.32 7.94
CA VAL A 826 7.36 -14.79 9.32
C VAL A 826 8.78 -15.01 9.79
N LEU A 827 9.32 -16.22 9.63
CA LEU A 827 10.69 -16.51 10.03
C LEU A 827 11.71 -15.71 9.19
N LYS A 828 11.48 -15.56 7.88
CA LYS A 828 12.33 -14.73 7.00
C LYS A 828 12.33 -13.26 7.44
N GLY A 829 11.16 -12.70 7.78
CA GLY A 829 11.06 -11.36 8.35
C GLY A 829 11.78 -11.23 9.70
N LEU A 830 11.63 -12.22 10.60
CA LEU A 830 12.30 -12.23 11.90
C LEU A 830 13.82 -12.49 11.81
N ASP A 831 14.31 -12.98 10.66
CA ASP A 831 15.73 -13.03 10.31
C ASP A 831 16.26 -11.68 9.80
N GLY A 832 15.42 -10.64 9.71
CA GLY A 832 15.80 -9.36 9.14
C GLY A 832 16.15 -9.47 7.65
N ARG A 833 15.40 -10.30 6.91
CA ARG A 833 15.58 -10.55 5.46
C ARG A 833 14.42 -9.98 4.66
N PHE A 834 14.59 -9.89 3.34
CA PHE A 834 13.56 -9.37 2.43
C PHE A 834 12.36 -10.31 2.32
N VAL A 835 11.15 -9.87 2.63
CA VAL A 835 9.91 -10.67 2.41
C VAL A 835 9.36 -10.34 1.03
N GLU A 836 9.16 -11.36 0.19
CA GLU A 836 8.73 -11.18 -1.20
C GLU A 836 7.37 -10.47 -1.27
N PRO A 837 7.20 -9.47 -2.15
CA PRO A 837 5.92 -8.83 -2.38
C PRO A 837 4.97 -9.71 -3.19
N GLY A 838 3.68 -9.40 -3.13
CA GLY A 838 2.65 -10.05 -3.94
C GLY A 838 1.41 -9.17 -4.12
N PRO A 839 0.56 -9.45 -5.11
CA PRO A 839 -0.72 -8.79 -5.20
C PRO A 839 -1.64 -9.24 -4.05
N SER A 840 -2.60 -8.38 -3.73
CA SER A 840 -3.68 -8.64 -2.79
C SER A 840 -5.03 -8.66 -3.51
N GLY A 841 -6.04 -9.23 -2.87
CA GLY A 841 -7.38 -9.38 -3.45
C GLY A 841 -8.10 -10.62 -2.96
N ALA A 842 -9.35 -10.78 -3.39
CA ALA A 842 -10.14 -11.96 -3.05
C ALA A 842 -9.85 -13.09 -4.06
N PRO A 843 -9.21 -14.21 -3.66
CA PRO A 843 -8.93 -15.33 -4.57
C PRO A 843 -10.20 -15.84 -5.28
N THR A 844 -11.31 -15.88 -4.55
CA THR A 844 -12.64 -16.31 -5.02
C THR A 844 -13.32 -15.35 -6.00
N ARG A 845 -12.73 -14.17 -6.26
CA ARG A 845 -13.15 -13.25 -7.34
C ARG A 845 -12.21 -13.30 -8.54
N GLY A 846 -11.64 -14.48 -8.79
CA GLY A 846 -10.79 -14.74 -9.95
C GLY A 846 -9.35 -14.21 -9.85
N ARG A 847 -8.93 -13.80 -8.65
CA ARG A 847 -7.57 -13.27 -8.38
C ARG A 847 -6.65 -14.36 -7.86
N ILE A 848 -6.38 -15.37 -8.69
CA ILE A 848 -5.51 -16.50 -8.30
C ILE A 848 -4.04 -16.08 -8.19
N ASP A 849 -3.66 -14.95 -8.81
CA ASP A 849 -2.34 -14.30 -8.69
C ASP A 849 -1.95 -13.95 -7.24
N VAL A 850 -2.93 -13.86 -6.34
CA VAL A 850 -2.72 -13.64 -4.90
C VAL A 850 -2.29 -14.90 -4.14
N LEU A 851 -2.22 -16.06 -4.80
CA LEU A 851 -1.68 -17.30 -4.27
C LEU A 851 -0.29 -17.61 -4.86
N PRO A 852 0.59 -18.34 -4.14
CA PRO A 852 0.47 -18.69 -2.73
C PRO A 852 0.53 -17.45 -1.82
N THR A 853 0.05 -17.60 -0.59
CA THR A 853 0.19 -16.58 0.45
C THR A 853 1.56 -16.70 1.16
N GLY A 854 1.83 -15.89 2.19
CA GLY A 854 3.15 -15.69 2.77
C GLY A 854 3.95 -14.55 2.12
N ARG A 855 3.27 -13.52 1.60
CA ARG A 855 3.89 -12.39 0.88
C ARG A 855 3.59 -11.04 1.53
N ASN A 856 4.49 -10.09 1.31
CA ASN A 856 4.30 -8.69 1.69
C ASN A 856 3.45 -7.97 0.66
N PHE A 857 2.13 -8.18 0.74
CA PHE A 857 1.27 -7.74 -0.33
C PHE A 857 1.37 -6.22 -0.59
N TYR A 858 1.10 -5.83 -1.84
CA TYR A 858 0.86 -4.44 -2.23
C TYR A 858 -0.61 -4.24 -2.62
N SER A 859 -1.03 -2.97 -2.69
CA SER A 859 -2.39 -2.58 -3.08
C SER A 859 -2.53 -2.44 -4.60
N VAL A 860 -3.10 -1.35 -5.10
CA VAL A 860 -3.29 -1.09 -6.54
C VAL A 860 -2.71 0.27 -6.89
N ASP A 861 -2.33 0.46 -8.16
CA ASP A 861 -2.01 1.81 -8.66
C ASP A 861 -3.30 2.62 -8.68
N SER A 862 -3.39 3.65 -7.84
CA SER A 862 -4.59 4.49 -7.73
C SER A 862 -4.93 5.23 -9.02
N ARG A 863 -3.98 5.35 -9.97
CA ARG A 863 -4.20 5.99 -11.27
C ARG A 863 -4.93 5.10 -12.27
N THR A 864 -5.02 3.79 -12.01
CA THR A 864 -5.67 2.82 -12.89
C THR A 864 -7.08 2.44 -12.43
N VAL A 865 -7.64 3.19 -11.47
CA VAL A 865 -8.96 2.97 -10.88
C VAL A 865 -9.86 4.17 -11.24
N PRO A 866 -11.11 3.96 -11.71
CA PRO A 866 -11.74 2.67 -11.99
C PRO A 866 -11.17 1.99 -13.24
N THR A 867 -11.12 0.66 -13.23
CA THR A 867 -10.78 -0.14 -14.41
C THR A 867 -11.93 -0.15 -15.42
N ALA A 868 -11.66 -0.48 -16.68
CA ALA A 868 -12.72 -0.59 -17.69
C ALA A 868 -13.80 -1.62 -17.31
N ALA A 869 -13.42 -2.75 -16.72
CA ALA A 869 -14.36 -3.75 -16.22
C ALA A 869 -15.20 -3.22 -15.05
N ALA A 870 -14.56 -2.54 -14.08
CA ALA A 870 -15.25 -1.93 -12.94
C ALA A 870 -16.27 -0.87 -13.38
N TRP A 871 -15.92 -0.05 -14.38
CA TRP A 871 -16.85 0.91 -14.98
C TRP A 871 -18.11 0.25 -15.53
N HIS A 872 -17.97 -0.85 -16.27
CA HIS A 872 -19.11 -1.60 -16.80
C HIS A 872 -19.98 -2.23 -15.69
N LEU A 873 -19.36 -2.78 -14.65
CA LEU A 873 -20.07 -3.38 -13.51
C LEU A 873 -20.77 -2.33 -12.64
N GLY A 874 -20.11 -1.19 -12.38
CA GLY A 874 -20.68 -0.04 -11.70
C GLY A 874 -21.89 0.50 -12.45
N TRP A 875 -21.80 0.66 -13.78
CA TRP A 875 -22.93 1.07 -14.62
C TRP A 875 -24.11 0.09 -14.55
N LYS A 876 -23.84 -1.23 -14.63
CA LYS A 876 -24.88 -2.26 -14.50
C LYS A 876 -25.56 -2.19 -13.12
N SER A 877 -24.79 -2.08 -12.05
CA SER A 877 -25.28 -2.04 -10.67
C SER A 877 -26.11 -0.79 -10.40
N ALA A 878 -25.63 0.38 -10.82
CA ALA A 878 -26.37 1.63 -10.74
C ALA A 878 -27.67 1.56 -11.56
N GLY A 879 -27.62 1.01 -12.78
CA GLY A 879 -28.79 0.81 -13.63
C GLY A 879 -29.86 -0.08 -12.98
N LEU A 880 -29.46 -1.20 -12.36
CA LEU A 880 -30.37 -2.08 -11.63
C LEU A 880 -31.01 -1.40 -10.42
N LEU A 881 -30.22 -0.66 -9.64
CA LEU A 881 -30.72 0.11 -8.49
C LEU A 881 -31.77 1.14 -8.92
N LEU A 882 -31.48 1.92 -9.97
CA LEU A 882 -32.39 2.93 -10.49
C LEU A 882 -33.67 2.30 -11.06
N ALA A 883 -33.54 1.20 -11.80
CA ALA A 883 -34.68 0.48 -12.35
C ALA A 883 -35.58 -0.10 -11.25
N ARG A 884 -34.98 -0.70 -10.22
CA ARG A 884 -35.72 -1.25 -9.06
C ARG A 884 -36.50 -0.16 -8.34
N HIS A 885 -35.86 0.97 -8.02
CA HIS A 885 -36.53 2.09 -7.37
C HIS A 885 -37.71 2.61 -8.20
N ARG A 886 -37.53 2.74 -9.53
CA ARG A 886 -38.61 3.18 -10.42
C ARG A 886 -39.76 2.19 -10.49
N GLN A 887 -39.49 0.89 -10.44
CA GLN A 887 -40.53 -0.15 -10.42
C GLN A 887 -41.35 -0.08 -9.12
N GLU A 888 -40.69 0.15 -7.98
CA GLU A 888 -41.35 0.20 -6.66
C GLU A 888 -42.10 1.50 -6.40
N HIS A 889 -41.59 2.64 -6.90
CA HIS A 889 -42.10 3.97 -6.54
C HIS A 889 -42.69 4.78 -7.71
N GLY A 890 -42.55 4.30 -8.95
CA GLY A 890 -43.03 4.99 -10.16
C GLY A 890 -42.20 6.20 -10.60
N GLU A 891 -41.18 6.60 -9.83
CA GLU A 891 -40.28 7.72 -10.13
C GLU A 891 -38.81 7.38 -9.88
N TRP A 892 -37.91 8.18 -10.47
CA TRP A 892 -36.47 8.07 -10.25
C TRP A 892 -36.06 8.67 -8.89
N PRO A 893 -35.02 8.14 -8.22
CA PRO A 893 -34.52 8.75 -6.99
C PRO A 893 -33.94 10.15 -7.29
N ARG A 894 -34.25 11.14 -6.44
CA ARG A 894 -33.75 12.51 -6.58
C ARG A 894 -32.33 12.70 -6.03
N ALA A 895 -31.95 11.87 -5.07
CA ALA A 895 -30.63 11.89 -4.43
C ALA A 895 -30.27 10.47 -3.98
N LEU A 896 -28.97 10.16 -4.01
CA LEU A 896 -28.40 8.90 -3.54
C LEU A 896 -27.21 9.21 -2.63
N ALA A 897 -27.15 8.56 -1.48
CA ALA A 897 -25.98 8.58 -0.60
C ALA A 897 -25.26 7.24 -0.73
N ILE A 898 -24.00 7.27 -1.13
CA ILE A 898 -23.17 6.07 -1.36
C ILE A 898 -21.99 6.10 -0.39
N SER A 899 -21.74 4.96 0.26
CA SER A 899 -20.54 4.76 1.09
C SER A 899 -19.48 4.04 0.26
N ALA A 900 -18.44 4.75 -0.18
CA ALA A 900 -17.34 4.18 -0.95
C ALA A 900 -16.14 3.88 -0.04
N TRP A 901 -15.72 2.61 0.00
CA TRP A 901 -14.62 2.16 0.87
C TRP A 901 -13.34 1.91 0.06
N GLY A 902 -12.20 2.31 0.59
CA GLY A 902 -10.90 2.04 -0.06
C GLY A 902 -10.65 0.56 -0.32
N THR A 903 -10.94 -0.31 0.66
CA THR A 903 -10.77 -1.77 0.51
C THR A 903 -11.68 -2.37 -0.58
N ALA A 904 -12.91 -1.88 -0.71
CA ALA A 904 -13.83 -2.34 -1.74
C ALA A 904 -13.29 -2.01 -3.14
N ASN A 905 -12.91 -0.75 -3.34
CA ASN A 905 -12.38 -0.26 -4.61
C ASN A 905 -11.04 -0.92 -5.00
N MET A 906 -10.16 -1.21 -4.02
CA MET A 906 -8.92 -1.95 -4.27
C MET A 906 -9.18 -3.40 -4.71
N ARG A 907 -10.25 -4.03 -4.21
CA ARG A 907 -10.62 -5.41 -4.56
C ARG A 907 -11.36 -5.53 -5.88
N THR A 908 -12.17 -4.54 -6.23
CA THR A 908 -13.00 -4.54 -7.44
C THR A 908 -12.38 -3.82 -8.61
N GLY A 909 -11.31 -3.05 -8.37
CA GLY A 909 -10.77 -2.14 -9.38
C GLY A 909 -11.64 -0.90 -9.57
N GLY A 910 -12.49 -0.55 -8.59
CA GLY A 910 -13.19 0.74 -8.55
C GLY A 910 -14.70 0.72 -8.76
N ASP A 911 -15.41 -0.40 -8.53
CA ASP A 911 -16.87 -0.49 -8.83
C ASP A 911 -17.73 0.60 -8.18
N ASP A 912 -17.33 1.14 -7.00
CA ASP A 912 -18.11 2.17 -6.29
C ASP A 912 -17.89 3.58 -6.87
N LEU A 913 -16.78 3.81 -7.59
CA LEU A 913 -16.38 5.10 -8.18
C LEU A 913 -16.97 5.27 -9.59
#